data_AF-A0A9Q1FQF7-F1
#
_entry.id   AF-A0A9Q1FQF7-F1
#
_cell.length_a   1.000
_cell.length_b   1.000
_cell.length_c   1.000
_cell.angle_alpha   90.00
_cell.angle_beta   90.00
_cell.angle_gamma   90.00
#
_symmetry.space_group_name_H-M   'P 1'
#
loop_
_entity.id
_entity.type
_entity.pdbx_description
1 polymer ?
#
loop_
_entity_poly.entity_id
_entity_poly.type
_entity_poly.pdbx_seq_one_letter_code
_entity_poly.pdbx_strand_id
1 'polypeptide(L)'
;MDQESIIIVSDGEDDCTTVPLDESSVLIVDELVNKDNPTQEVNNTSETVDEDLAVTFSKKAAVMPHARYDCNIHLFSPTENDTSNAANNNEAFCEQCFCYICDKVASECMFWSTSGICHCNAHKRSVFWKDQRDKAVLGYLHIFNFDLLEIDTDLRLAESLLLKFEGDLKVEYGTFLNGVETNLSDLISCGCYCHNANSFTAGCKKCKSRHLVVVLYNYSKVYNLVSEFLDKADKEKPRTAAVMLLGAAKNFVVHMQPTGIPNTDPKAYVTDAIPVLMTRVTNALRKLMVVSEFSASFSKKLQIFFQSLPLPVKCRWLSSCLNVLQWDDSLLVAVLKGQNITGERVLRGKREVLFEPMLVVQARVEKLKEQKRYRELARYLKVVRSDNKMHLQSMRDHVPFFLCKAGDYHAALQSFFSPTSEMCCSACRLSPNQFSVYLKILTTGKIPVGKDPFLSTEWETVKDANLPKKSEVIKCSLRILNCNTAVFMDSEPWVNLISVACSPVMEEDGSLTCATFLVPDIEFQMKTRDIATAILLDGSQIQIPKSFQNRYPDQALLLLVTQALVHRILHSAMISILNVIMTFKANPWALKWFFHSLSDKPDILQAFIHALLEELHREKHVHTYRKREVSEHTLIADFFFFYLLDNRPLLFSVNHQILDDLLNHWNEPDFPWQYYLRCFLQQYELELMPDKRRFLELIRMKSVDACPSSCSKTASNGIR
;
A
#
# COMPACT_ATOMS: atom_id res chain seq x y z
N MET A 1 -16.79 -41.28 44.08
CA MET A 1 -15.58 -40.84 43.34
C MET A 1 -15.67 -41.59 42.03
N ASP A 2 -16.40 -41.01 41.09
CA ASP A 2 -16.74 -41.66 39.83
C ASP A 2 -15.69 -41.26 38.81
N GLN A 3 -14.93 -42.24 38.34
CA GLN A 3 -13.95 -42.07 37.27
C GLN A 3 -14.68 -42.08 35.92
N GLU A 4 -14.59 -40.94 35.24
CA GLU A 4 -14.95 -40.79 33.82
C GLU A 4 -14.13 -41.75 32.96
N SER A 5 -14.81 -42.56 32.16
CA SER A 5 -14.19 -43.36 31.10
C SER A 5 -14.22 -42.57 29.81
N ILE A 6 -13.04 -42.15 29.35
CA ILE A 6 -12.83 -41.49 28.06
C ILE A 6 -12.69 -42.59 27.00
N ILE A 7 -13.57 -42.59 25.99
CA ILE A 7 -13.46 -43.44 24.80
C ILE A 7 -12.76 -42.64 23.71
N ILE A 8 -11.58 -43.10 23.28
CA ILE A 8 -10.84 -42.58 22.13
C ILE A 8 -11.19 -43.46 20.93
N VAL A 9 -11.82 -42.89 19.91
CA VAL A 9 -12.02 -43.56 18.60
C VAL A 9 -11.01 -42.97 17.64
N SER A 10 -10.06 -43.79 17.16
CA SER A 10 -9.15 -43.41 16.09
C SER A 10 -9.83 -43.65 14.74
N ASP A 11 -10.07 -42.57 14.00
CA ASP A 11 -10.59 -42.65 12.64
C ASP A 11 -9.42 -42.77 11.66
N GLY A 12 -9.30 -43.92 11.01
CA GLY A 12 -8.34 -44.18 9.94
C GLY A 12 -9.09 -44.49 8.66
N GLU A 13 -9.58 -43.46 7.97
CA GLU A 13 -10.02 -43.57 6.58
C GLU A 13 -8.81 -43.34 5.66
N ASP A 14 -8.31 -44.40 5.03
CA ASP A 14 -7.32 -44.33 3.95
C ASP A 14 -8.03 -44.58 2.60
N ASP A 15 -7.75 -43.70 1.64
CA ASP A 15 -8.38 -43.58 0.33
C ASP A 15 -8.22 -44.84 -0.55
N CYS A 16 -9.32 -45.28 -1.17
CA CYS A 16 -9.34 -46.37 -2.15
C CYS A 16 -8.86 -45.89 -3.53
N THR A 17 -7.73 -46.42 -4.00
CA THR A 17 -7.39 -46.47 -5.42
C THR A 17 -7.64 -47.88 -5.97
N THR A 18 -8.32 -47.92 -7.11
CA THR A 18 -8.72 -49.09 -7.90
C THR A 18 -7.55 -50.00 -8.29
N VAL A 19 -7.59 -51.32 -8.01
CA VAL A 19 -7.67 -52.50 -8.94
C VAL A 19 -7.96 -53.79 -8.10
N PRO A 20 -8.15 -55.00 -8.67
CA PRO A 20 -9.32 -55.86 -8.44
C PRO A 20 -9.13 -56.97 -7.39
N LEU A 21 -10.27 -57.53 -6.98
CA LEU A 21 -10.51 -58.86 -6.38
C LEU A 21 -9.30 -59.64 -5.83
N ASP A 22 -9.40 -59.87 -4.52
CA ASP A 22 -9.01 -61.04 -3.74
C ASP A 22 -8.02 -60.75 -2.60
N GLU A 23 -8.24 -61.47 -1.50
CA GLU A 23 -7.44 -61.58 -0.27
C GLU A 23 -7.67 -60.53 0.85
N SER A 24 -8.65 -60.89 1.69
CA SER A 24 -8.61 -60.69 3.15
C SER A 24 -7.21 -60.96 3.71
N SER A 25 -6.59 -59.94 4.31
CA SER A 25 -5.37 -60.08 5.12
C SER A 25 -5.66 -59.74 6.59
N VAL A 26 -6.24 -60.70 7.30
CA VAL A 26 -5.92 -60.92 8.73
C VAL A 26 -5.07 -62.17 8.75
N LEU A 27 -3.80 -62.03 9.13
CA LEU A 27 -2.87 -63.14 9.33
C LEU A 27 -3.33 -63.96 10.55
N ILE A 28 -4.00 -65.07 10.29
CA ILE A 28 -3.99 -66.24 11.19
C ILE A 28 -3.01 -67.22 10.56
N VAL A 29 -2.03 -67.65 11.35
CA VAL A 29 -1.05 -68.67 10.97
C VAL A 29 -1.73 -70.03 11.09
N ASP A 30 -1.99 -70.67 9.95
CA ASP A 30 -2.37 -72.08 9.86
C ASP A 30 -1.12 -72.96 9.71
N GLU A 31 -1.23 -74.24 10.14
CA GLU A 31 -0.85 -75.46 9.40
C GLU A 31 -0.85 -76.68 10.36
N LEU A 32 -1.47 -77.85 10.09
CA LEU A 32 -1.43 -78.77 8.93
C LEU A 32 -2.59 -79.81 9.11
N VAL A 33 -3.26 -80.48 8.14
CA VAL A 33 -2.98 -80.81 6.72
C VAL A 33 -4.11 -81.68 6.09
N ASN A 34 -4.36 -81.49 4.78
CA ASN A 34 -4.90 -82.40 3.73
C ASN A 34 -6.36 -82.94 3.81
N LYS A 35 -7.15 -83.15 2.74
CA LYS A 35 -7.05 -82.97 1.27
C LYS A 35 -8.43 -83.29 0.62
N ASP A 36 -8.63 -82.73 -0.58
CA ASP A 36 -9.43 -83.20 -1.74
C ASP A 36 -10.97 -82.96 -1.84
N ASN A 37 -11.32 -82.25 -2.92
CA ASN A 37 -12.63 -81.98 -3.59
C ASN A 37 -13.28 -83.24 -4.22
N PRO A 38 -14.51 -83.26 -4.85
CA PRO A 38 -15.37 -82.14 -5.30
C PRO A 38 -16.94 -82.30 -5.15
N THR A 39 -17.66 -81.24 -5.53
CA THR A 39 -19.00 -81.16 -6.20
C THR A 39 -20.35 -81.26 -5.44
N GLN A 40 -21.11 -80.14 -5.59
CA GLN A 40 -22.56 -79.93 -5.79
C GLN A 40 -23.62 -80.26 -4.72
N GLU A 41 -24.27 -79.15 -4.29
CA GLU A 41 -25.65 -78.93 -3.85
C GLU A 41 -26.32 -79.91 -2.88
N VAL A 42 -26.70 -79.42 -1.69
CA VAL A 42 -28.05 -79.50 -1.08
C VAL A 42 -28.02 -78.86 0.32
N ASN A 43 -29.07 -78.11 0.63
CA ASN A 43 -29.44 -77.61 1.96
C ASN A 43 -29.27 -78.65 3.09
N ASN A 44 -28.48 -78.31 4.12
CA ASN A 44 -28.71 -78.54 5.56
C ASN A 44 -27.38 -78.56 6.32
N THR A 45 -27.09 -77.50 7.08
CA THR A 45 -26.23 -77.54 8.28
C THR A 45 -27.18 -77.21 9.44
N SER A 46 -27.65 -78.10 10.32
CA SER A 46 -26.89 -79.13 11.06
C SER A 46 -25.51 -78.61 11.43
N GLU A 47 -25.47 -77.47 12.13
CA GLU A 47 -24.28 -77.11 12.90
C GLU A 47 -24.02 -78.24 13.90
N THR A 48 -22.89 -78.90 13.73
CA THR A 48 -22.27 -79.74 14.75
C THR A 48 -22.02 -78.85 15.95
N VAL A 49 -22.88 -78.99 16.96
CA VAL A 49 -22.67 -78.43 18.28
C VAL A 49 -21.41 -79.08 18.83
N ASP A 50 -20.34 -78.31 19.02
CA ASP A 50 -19.26 -78.71 19.93
C ASP A 50 -19.94 -79.06 21.27
N GLU A 51 -19.86 -80.33 21.69
CA GLU A 51 -20.53 -80.80 22.92
C GLU A 51 -20.03 -80.12 24.22
N ASP A 52 -19.06 -79.20 24.11
CA ASP A 52 -18.53 -78.39 25.21
C ASP A 52 -18.97 -76.91 25.20
N LEU A 53 -19.78 -76.43 24.23
CA LEU A 53 -20.25 -75.04 24.19
C LEU A 53 -21.74 -74.90 24.57
N ALA A 54 -22.03 -74.83 25.86
CA ALA A 54 -23.37 -74.47 26.33
C ALA A 54 -23.58 -72.94 26.32
N VAL A 55 -24.50 -72.45 25.48
CA VAL A 55 -25.01 -71.07 25.59
C VAL A 55 -25.84 -70.97 26.88
N THR A 56 -25.19 -70.58 27.98
CA THR A 56 -25.82 -70.50 29.31
C THR A 56 -26.69 -69.26 29.51
N PHE A 57 -26.50 -68.24 28.67
CA PHE A 57 -27.29 -67.03 28.66
C PHE A 57 -27.17 -66.32 27.32
N SER A 58 -28.30 -66.04 26.66
CA SER A 58 -28.35 -65.12 25.52
C SER A 58 -29.25 -63.95 25.90
N LYS A 59 -28.74 -62.73 25.74
CA LYS A 59 -29.52 -61.51 25.88
C LYS A 59 -29.40 -60.73 24.60
N LYS A 60 -30.54 -60.34 24.03
CA LYS A 60 -30.60 -59.46 22.86
C LYS A 60 -29.86 -58.16 23.19
N ALA A 61 -28.85 -57.82 22.40
CA ALA A 61 -28.11 -56.57 22.56
C ALA A 61 -29.07 -55.37 22.47
N ALA A 62 -28.80 -54.32 23.23
CA ALA A 62 -29.55 -53.07 23.09
C ALA A 62 -29.31 -52.53 21.67
N VAL A 63 -30.38 -52.23 20.94
CA VAL A 63 -30.30 -51.67 19.60
C VAL A 63 -29.81 -50.23 19.74
N MET A 64 -28.61 -49.94 19.24
CA MET A 64 -28.05 -48.58 19.22
C MET A 64 -28.66 -47.75 18.08
N PRO A 65 -28.62 -46.41 18.14
CA PRO A 65 -29.01 -45.56 17.02
C PRO A 65 -28.25 -45.94 15.74
N HIS A 66 -28.98 -46.16 14.65
CA HIS A 66 -28.41 -46.61 13.38
C HIS A 66 -29.17 -46.01 12.19
N ALA A 67 -28.48 -45.86 11.06
CA ALA A 67 -29.15 -45.40 9.86
C ALA A 67 -30.16 -46.46 9.41
N ARG A 68 -31.30 -46.05 8.87
CA ARG A 68 -32.37 -46.99 8.47
C ARG A 68 -31.92 -48.17 7.63
N TYR A 69 -30.95 -47.97 6.72
CA TYR A 69 -30.46 -49.04 5.87
C TYR A 69 -29.65 -50.13 6.61
N ASP A 70 -29.24 -49.88 7.85
CA ASP A 70 -28.55 -50.81 8.74
C ASP A 70 -29.51 -51.47 9.76
N CYS A 71 -30.82 -51.24 9.65
CA CYS A 71 -31.80 -51.77 10.60
C CYS A 71 -31.93 -53.30 10.51
N ASN A 72 -31.73 -53.98 11.65
CA ASN A 72 -31.88 -55.44 11.74
C ASN A 72 -33.32 -55.90 12.02
N ILE A 73 -34.24 -54.99 12.36
CA ILE A 73 -35.67 -55.29 12.58
C ILE A 73 -36.46 -55.19 11.28
N HIS A 74 -36.20 -54.16 10.47
CA HIS A 74 -36.89 -53.92 9.20
C HIS A 74 -35.91 -54.03 8.03
N LEU A 75 -36.07 -55.08 7.22
CA LEU A 75 -35.25 -55.29 6.03
C LEU A 75 -35.25 -54.05 5.12
N PHE A 76 -34.08 -53.76 4.55
CA PHE A 76 -33.86 -52.62 3.67
C PHE A 76 -33.69 -53.07 2.22
N SER A 77 -34.32 -52.36 1.29
CA SER A 77 -34.19 -52.55 -0.16
C SER A 77 -33.41 -51.39 -0.77
N PRO A 78 -32.14 -51.57 -1.17
CA PRO A 78 -31.33 -50.49 -1.76
C PRO A 78 -31.93 -49.98 -3.06
N THR A 79 -31.93 -48.66 -3.25
CA THR A 79 -32.30 -48.00 -4.50
C THR A 79 -31.31 -46.89 -4.81
N GLU A 80 -31.00 -46.70 -6.09
CA GLU A 80 -30.00 -45.70 -6.47
C GLU A 80 -30.54 -44.28 -6.36
N ASN A 81 -31.64 -43.97 -7.02
CA ASN A 81 -32.17 -42.60 -7.14
C ASN A 81 -33.71 -42.50 -7.03
N ASP A 82 -34.37 -43.52 -6.50
CA ASP A 82 -35.84 -43.52 -6.40
C ASP A 82 -36.32 -42.67 -5.23
N THR A 83 -36.77 -41.46 -5.53
CA THR A 83 -37.41 -40.55 -4.57
C THR A 83 -38.93 -40.60 -4.64
N SER A 84 -39.50 -41.38 -5.57
CA SER A 84 -40.91 -41.32 -5.95
C SER A 84 -41.82 -41.81 -4.83
N ASN A 85 -41.53 -42.99 -4.27
CA ASN A 85 -42.24 -43.62 -3.15
C ASN A 85 -41.28 -44.52 -2.36
N ALA A 86 -41.71 -44.97 -1.18
CA ALA A 86 -40.96 -45.96 -0.42
C ALA A 86 -40.78 -47.26 -1.24
N ALA A 87 -39.54 -47.68 -1.41
CA ALA A 87 -39.24 -48.92 -2.12
C ALA A 87 -39.48 -50.11 -1.18
N ASN A 88 -40.38 -51.00 -1.58
CA ASN A 88 -40.80 -52.17 -0.80
C ASN A 88 -41.23 -51.77 0.63
N ASN A 89 -40.42 -52.11 1.64
CA ASN A 89 -40.70 -51.89 3.06
C ASN A 89 -39.76 -50.84 3.70
N ASN A 90 -39.13 -49.99 2.88
CA ASN A 90 -38.17 -49.00 3.37
C ASN A 90 -38.80 -47.97 4.32
N GLU A 91 -40.11 -47.71 4.20
CA GLU A 91 -40.84 -46.81 5.10
C GLU A 91 -40.95 -47.32 6.55
N ALA A 92 -40.86 -48.62 6.80
CA ALA A 92 -40.92 -49.18 8.15
C ALA A 92 -39.60 -48.91 8.90
N PHE A 93 -39.65 -48.43 10.13
CA PHE A 93 -38.46 -48.13 10.95
C PHE A 93 -38.70 -48.50 12.42
N CYS A 94 -37.61 -48.80 13.16
CA CYS A 94 -37.68 -48.94 14.62
C CYS A 94 -37.36 -47.61 15.32
N GLU A 95 -37.60 -47.54 16.62
CA GLU A 95 -37.39 -46.33 17.44
C GLU A 95 -35.96 -45.77 17.41
N GLN A 96 -34.97 -46.61 17.09
CA GLN A 96 -33.55 -46.25 17.02
C GLN A 96 -33.06 -45.93 15.60
N CYS A 97 -33.94 -46.02 14.59
CA CYS A 97 -33.57 -45.66 13.23
C CYS A 97 -33.47 -44.14 13.09
N PHE A 98 -32.45 -43.66 12.40
CA PHE A 98 -32.38 -42.27 11.93
C PHE A 98 -32.39 -42.18 10.40
N CYS A 99 -32.86 -41.03 9.91
CA CYS A 99 -32.85 -40.67 8.51
C CYS A 99 -31.45 -40.30 8.05
N TYR A 100 -30.93 -41.05 7.07
CA TYR A 100 -29.59 -40.85 6.53
C TYR A 100 -29.37 -39.44 5.97
N ILE A 101 -30.40 -38.81 5.38
CA ILE A 101 -30.31 -37.47 4.79
C ILE A 101 -30.41 -36.36 5.84
N CYS A 102 -31.35 -36.46 6.78
CA CYS A 102 -31.64 -35.40 7.74
C CYS A 102 -30.80 -35.47 9.02
N ASP A 103 -30.17 -36.61 9.29
CA ASP A 103 -29.44 -36.90 10.53
C ASP A 103 -30.31 -36.70 11.80
N LYS A 104 -31.58 -37.13 11.70
CA LYS A 104 -32.60 -37.09 12.76
C LYS A 104 -33.31 -38.43 12.87
N VAL A 105 -33.94 -38.70 14.01
CA VAL A 105 -34.75 -39.92 14.19
C VAL A 105 -35.77 -40.05 13.04
N ALA A 106 -35.97 -41.27 12.53
CA ALA A 106 -36.80 -41.50 11.35
C ALA A 106 -38.23 -40.97 11.53
N SER A 107 -38.79 -41.08 12.73
CA SER A 107 -40.10 -40.52 13.11
C SER A 107 -40.19 -38.99 13.06
N GLU A 108 -39.07 -38.28 13.18
CA GLU A 108 -38.99 -36.81 13.12
C GLU A 108 -38.69 -36.30 11.70
N CYS A 109 -38.47 -37.20 10.74
CA CYS A 109 -38.19 -36.83 9.37
C CYS A 109 -39.49 -36.45 8.65
N MET A 110 -39.68 -35.15 8.40
CA MET A 110 -40.84 -34.63 7.66
C MET A 110 -40.96 -35.17 6.23
N PHE A 111 -39.87 -35.69 5.67
CA PHE A 111 -39.79 -36.20 4.30
C PHE A 111 -39.67 -37.72 4.22
N TRP A 112 -39.94 -38.44 5.31
CA TRP A 112 -39.65 -39.86 5.42
C TRP A 112 -40.24 -40.69 4.27
N SER A 113 -41.55 -40.60 4.07
CA SER A 113 -42.32 -41.28 3.03
C SER A 113 -43.06 -40.31 2.11
N THR A 114 -42.59 -39.07 2.00
CA THR A 114 -43.22 -38.05 1.15
C THR A 114 -42.96 -38.36 -0.32
N SER A 115 -44.03 -38.62 -1.09
CA SER A 115 -43.90 -38.93 -2.51
C SER A 115 -43.15 -37.84 -3.29
N GLY A 116 -42.21 -38.26 -4.14
CA GLY A 116 -41.33 -37.41 -4.94
C GLY A 116 -40.03 -36.97 -4.24
N ILE A 117 -39.97 -37.02 -2.91
CA ILE A 117 -38.80 -36.63 -2.10
C ILE A 117 -38.59 -37.55 -0.88
N CYS A 118 -38.95 -38.84 -1.00
CA CYS A 118 -38.91 -39.74 0.15
C CYS A 118 -37.48 -40.05 0.61
N HIS A 119 -37.19 -39.88 1.89
CA HIS A 119 -35.86 -40.14 2.46
C HIS A 119 -35.67 -41.58 2.95
N CYS A 120 -36.74 -42.35 3.14
CA CYS A 120 -36.67 -43.72 3.65
C CYS A 120 -35.86 -44.68 2.77
N ASN A 121 -35.68 -44.35 1.49
CA ASN A 121 -34.87 -45.09 0.53
C ASN A 121 -33.36 -44.79 0.61
N ALA A 122 -32.95 -43.79 1.40
CA ALA A 122 -31.60 -43.26 1.36
C ALA A 122 -30.57 -44.14 2.07
N HIS A 123 -29.42 -44.35 1.43
CA HIS A 123 -28.30 -45.13 1.99
C HIS A 123 -26.92 -44.68 1.52
N LYS A 124 -25.89 -44.96 2.33
CA LYS A 124 -24.50 -44.50 2.09
C LYS A 124 -23.84 -45.04 0.83
N ARG A 125 -24.28 -46.21 0.33
CA ARG A 125 -23.69 -46.87 -0.85
C ARG A 125 -24.10 -46.22 -2.19
N SER A 126 -25.16 -45.41 -2.21
CA SER A 126 -25.61 -44.72 -3.42
C SER A 126 -24.91 -43.36 -3.51
N VAL A 127 -24.34 -43.08 -4.69
CA VAL A 127 -23.73 -41.77 -4.99
C VAL A 127 -24.78 -40.66 -4.92
N PHE A 128 -25.99 -40.94 -5.42
CA PHE A 128 -27.10 -39.98 -5.39
C PHE A 128 -27.52 -39.63 -3.96
N TRP A 129 -27.72 -40.64 -3.10
CA TRP A 129 -28.14 -40.38 -1.72
C TRP A 129 -27.05 -39.74 -0.88
N LYS A 130 -25.77 -40.05 -1.14
CA LYS A 130 -24.64 -39.35 -0.52
C LYS A 130 -24.64 -37.86 -0.92
N ASP A 131 -24.80 -37.55 -2.20
CA ASP A 131 -24.91 -36.17 -2.69
C ASP A 131 -26.12 -35.41 -2.08
N GLN A 132 -27.28 -36.07 -1.92
CA GLN A 132 -28.43 -35.48 -1.24
C GLN A 132 -28.16 -35.22 0.25
N ARG A 133 -27.49 -36.14 0.94
CA ARG A 133 -27.07 -35.95 2.34
C ARG A 133 -26.10 -34.78 2.44
N ASP A 134 -25.09 -34.74 1.58
CA ASP A 134 -24.06 -33.69 1.60
C ASP A 134 -24.72 -32.31 1.35
N LYS A 135 -25.65 -32.21 0.40
CA LYS A 135 -26.46 -31.00 0.19
C LYS A 135 -27.28 -30.61 1.41
N ALA A 136 -27.92 -31.57 2.07
CA ALA A 136 -28.71 -31.32 3.28
C ALA A 136 -27.82 -30.81 4.44
N VAL A 137 -26.64 -31.40 4.62
CA VAL A 137 -25.67 -31.00 5.67
C VAL A 137 -25.04 -29.64 5.36
N LEU A 138 -24.70 -29.38 4.10
CA LEU A 138 -24.17 -28.09 3.64
C LEU A 138 -25.19 -26.96 3.76
N GLY A 139 -26.48 -27.27 3.78
CA GLY A 139 -27.54 -26.27 3.90
C GLY A 139 -27.48 -25.26 2.75
N TYR A 140 -27.53 -23.96 3.06
CA TYR A 140 -27.46 -22.91 2.04
C TYR A 140 -26.08 -22.82 1.37
N LEU A 141 -25.02 -23.33 2.01
CA LEU A 141 -23.65 -23.22 1.50
C LEU A 141 -23.39 -24.12 0.27
N HIS A 142 -24.24 -25.12 0.00
CA HIS A 142 -24.08 -26.00 -1.15
C HIS A 142 -24.04 -25.21 -2.49
N ILE A 143 -24.67 -24.03 -2.55
CA ILE A 143 -24.68 -23.19 -3.76
C ILE A 143 -23.29 -22.73 -4.18
N PHE A 144 -22.32 -22.69 -3.26
CA PHE A 144 -20.93 -22.31 -3.53
C PHE A 144 -20.05 -23.50 -3.91
N ASN A 145 -20.61 -24.71 -3.98
CA ASN A 145 -19.91 -25.95 -4.29
C ASN A 145 -18.76 -26.27 -3.31
N PHE A 146 -18.94 -25.93 -2.03
CA PHE A 146 -18.00 -26.32 -0.97
C PHE A 146 -18.14 -27.79 -0.59
N ASP A 147 -17.02 -28.39 -0.18
CA ASP A 147 -17.00 -29.75 0.35
C ASP A 147 -17.21 -29.71 1.87
N LEU A 148 -17.70 -30.81 2.45
CA LEU A 148 -17.94 -30.88 3.91
C LEU A 148 -16.70 -30.56 4.75
N LEU A 149 -15.51 -30.94 4.26
CA LEU A 149 -14.22 -30.68 4.91
C LEU A 149 -13.82 -29.20 4.90
N GLU A 150 -14.40 -28.39 4.01
CA GLU A 150 -14.10 -26.96 3.92
C GLU A 150 -14.96 -26.11 4.85
N ILE A 151 -16.03 -26.71 5.41
CA ILE A 151 -16.99 -26.03 6.27
C ILE A 151 -16.40 -25.83 7.66
N ASP A 152 -16.23 -24.57 8.02
CA ASP A 152 -15.79 -24.12 9.33
C ASP A 152 -16.83 -23.19 9.97
N THR A 153 -16.51 -22.72 11.18
CA THR A 153 -17.35 -21.76 11.92
C THR A 153 -17.57 -20.45 11.15
N ASP A 154 -16.58 -20.04 10.33
CA ASP A 154 -16.63 -18.80 9.58
C ASP A 154 -17.62 -18.90 8.42
N LEU A 155 -17.69 -20.05 7.73
CA LEU A 155 -18.67 -20.33 6.69
C LEU A 155 -20.08 -20.52 7.25
N ARG A 156 -20.23 -21.19 8.41
CA ARG A 156 -21.52 -21.31 9.10
C ARG A 156 -22.06 -19.95 9.57
N LEU A 157 -21.17 -19.06 10.03
CA LEU A 157 -21.57 -17.69 10.33
C LEU A 157 -22.06 -16.97 9.06
N ALA A 158 -21.34 -17.09 7.94
CA ALA A 158 -21.76 -16.49 6.67
C ALA A 158 -23.13 -16.99 6.22
N GLU A 159 -23.38 -18.30 6.36
CA GLU A 159 -24.67 -18.94 6.09
C GLU A 159 -25.81 -18.26 6.87
N SER A 160 -25.64 -18.14 8.19
CA SER A 160 -26.66 -17.55 9.08
C SER A 160 -26.97 -16.09 8.71
N LEU A 161 -25.94 -15.32 8.35
CA LEU A 161 -26.06 -13.92 7.97
C LEU A 161 -26.75 -13.77 6.61
N LEU A 162 -26.42 -14.63 5.65
CA LEU A 162 -27.04 -14.64 4.32
C LEU A 162 -28.51 -15.02 4.37
N LEU A 163 -28.89 -16.02 5.19
CA LEU A 163 -30.29 -16.41 5.34
C LEU A 163 -31.14 -15.27 5.90
N LYS A 164 -30.63 -14.56 6.92
CA LYS A 164 -31.29 -13.38 7.47
C LYS A 164 -31.42 -12.27 6.41
N PHE A 165 -30.31 -11.96 5.73
CA PHE A 165 -30.29 -10.94 4.69
C PHE A 165 -31.25 -11.26 3.53
N GLU A 166 -31.33 -12.51 3.08
CA GLU A 166 -32.24 -12.92 2.02
C GLU A 166 -33.71 -12.72 2.44
N GLY A 167 -34.04 -12.99 3.71
CA GLY A 167 -35.35 -12.68 4.28
C GLY A 167 -35.67 -11.18 4.23
N ASP A 168 -34.78 -10.35 4.77
CA ASP A 168 -34.95 -8.88 4.80
C ASP A 168 -35.02 -8.30 3.37
N LEU A 169 -34.18 -8.80 2.46
CA LEU A 169 -34.13 -8.36 1.07
C LEU A 169 -35.40 -8.70 0.30
N LYS A 170 -35.99 -9.88 0.53
CA LYS A 170 -37.28 -10.26 -0.09
C LYS A 170 -38.40 -9.30 0.32
N VAL A 171 -38.42 -8.85 1.57
CA VAL A 171 -39.42 -7.91 2.07
C VAL A 171 -39.27 -6.53 1.41
N GLU A 172 -38.05 -5.97 1.40
CA GLU A 172 -37.80 -4.66 0.79
C GLU A 172 -37.96 -4.70 -0.74
N TYR A 173 -37.54 -5.78 -1.40
CA TYR A 173 -37.74 -5.94 -2.84
C TYR A 173 -39.21 -6.13 -3.20
N GLY A 174 -39.99 -6.86 -2.39
CA GLY A 174 -41.44 -6.94 -2.55
C GLY A 174 -42.12 -5.57 -2.40
N THR A 175 -41.67 -4.77 -1.43
CA THR A 175 -42.14 -3.38 -1.24
C THR A 175 -41.82 -2.51 -2.45
N PHE A 176 -40.61 -2.67 -3.00
CA PHE A 176 -40.23 -2.03 -4.25
C PHE A 176 -41.15 -2.45 -5.40
N LEU A 177 -41.44 -3.74 -5.58
CA LEU A 177 -42.29 -4.24 -6.67
C LEU A 177 -43.76 -3.81 -6.57
N ASN A 178 -44.26 -3.51 -5.36
CA ASN A 178 -45.60 -2.96 -5.18
C ASN A 178 -45.70 -1.51 -5.68
N GLY A 179 -44.60 -0.76 -5.61
CA GLY A 179 -44.56 0.66 -5.95
C GLY A 179 -45.40 1.54 -5.01
N VAL A 180 -45.35 2.85 -5.23
CA VAL A 180 -46.14 3.84 -4.50
C VAL A 180 -46.97 4.63 -5.50
N GLU A 181 -48.29 4.64 -5.30
CA GLU A 181 -49.18 5.50 -6.08
C GLU A 181 -48.90 6.97 -5.75
N THR A 182 -48.68 7.78 -6.77
CA THR A 182 -48.38 9.21 -6.63
C THR A 182 -49.07 9.97 -7.74
N ASN A 183 -49.57 11.18 -7.46
CA ASN A 183 -50.10 12.02 -8.52
C ASN A 183 -48.94 12.61 -9.32
N LEU A 184 -49.02 12.54 -10.65
CA LEU A 184 -48.00 13.13 -11.52
C LEU A 184 -47.79 14.64 -11.26
N SER A 185 -48.81 15.32 -10.72
CA SER A 185 -48.77 16.73 -10.30
C SER A 185 -47.78 16.99 -9.17
N ASP A 186 -47.53 15.99 -8.32
CA ASP A 186 -46.60 16.07 -7.19
C ASP A 186 -45.15 16.01 -7.68
N LEU A 187 -44.92 15.43 -8.86
CA LEU A 187 -43.62 15.34 -9.53
C LEU A 187 -43.40 16.49 -10.53
N ILE A 188 -44.46 16.88 -11.24
CA ILE A 188 -44.42 17.88 -12.31
C ILE A 188 -45.60 18.84 -12.12
N SER A 189 -45.31 20.06 -11.68
CA SER A 189 -46.34 21.08 -11.45
C SER A 189 -47.18 21.38 -12.71
N CYS A 190 -48.49 21.54 -12.56
CA CYS A 190 -49.35 21.98 -13.67
C CYS A 190 -49.40 23.51 -13.74
N GLY A 191 -48.67 24.10 -14.68
CA GLY A 191 -48.69 25.54 -14.97
C GLY A 191 -49.92 25.99 -15.76
N CYS A 192 -51.08 25.41 -15.50
CA CYS A 192 -52.29 25.59 -16.27
C CYS A 192 -53.22 26.60 -15.57
N TYR A 193 -53.85 27.49 -16.34
CA TYR A 193 -54.73 28.56 -15.82
C TYR A 193 -55.94 28.01 -15.03
N CYS A 194 -56.26 26.70 -15.18
CA CYS A 194 -57.28 25.96 -14.41
C CYS A 194 -57.06 26.06 -12.89
N HIS A 195 -55.82 26.26 -12.42
CA HIS A 195 -55.48 26.36 -10.99
C HIS A 195 -55.57 27.78 -10.41
N ASN A 196 -55.60 28.83 -11.22
CA ASN A 196 -55.65 30.22 -10.74
C ASN A 196 -57.08 30.75 -10.52
N ALA A 197 -58.11 30.10 -11.08
CA ALA A 197 -59.42 30.74 -11.26
C ALA A 197 -60.62 30.08 -10.55
N ASN A 198 -60.46 29.05 -9.71
CA ASN A 198 -61.58 28.33 -9.06
C ASN A 198 -62.75 27.98 -10.01
N SER A 199 -62.43 27.74 -11.29
CA SER A 199 -63.40 27.44 -12.35
C SER A 199 -63.45 25.93 -12.56
N PHE A 200 -64.67 25.40 -12.66
CA PHE A 200 -65.01 23.98 -12.79
C PHE A 200 -63.98 23.19 -13.65
N THR A 201 -63.16 22.37 -12.99
CA THR A 201 -61.89 21.82 -13.50
C THR A 201 -62.05 20.57 -14.37
N ALA A 202 -63.27 20.11 -14.64
CA ALA A 202 -63.54 18.77 -15.20
C ALA A 202 -63.18 18.56 -16.69
N GLY A 203 -62.64 19.57 -17.40
CA GLY A 203 -62.47 19.52 -18.86
C GLY A 203 -61.08 19.80 -19.43
N CYS A 204 -60.08 20.18 -18.61
CA CYS A 204 -58.79 20.59 -19.17
C CYS A 204 -57.91 19.38 -19.55
N LYS A 205 -57.64 19.19 -20.85
CA LYS A 205 -56.80 18.11 -21.37
C LYS A 205 -55.39 18.08 -20.76
N LYS A 206 -54.78 19.26 -20.52
CA LYS A 206 -53.46 19.38 -19.88
C LYS A 206 -53.50 19.04 -18.38
N CYS A 207 -54.57 19.44 -17.66
CA CYS A 207 -54.75 19.09 -16.25
C CYS A 207 -55.00 17.56 -16.15
N LYS A 208 -55.81 16.96 -17.04
CA LYS A 208 -56.03 15.49 -17.08
C LYS A 208 -54.76 14.66 -17.29
N SER A 209 -53.84 15.10 -18.17
CA SER A 209 -52.56 14.39 -18.38
C SER A 209 -51.56 14.59 -17.25
N ARG A 210 -51.61 15.73 -16.52
CA ARG A 210 -50.65 16.06 -15.45
C ARG A 210 -51.11 15.66 -14.06
N HIS A 211 -52.39 15.34 -13.88
CA HIS A 211 -52.98 14.85 -12.62
C HIS A 211 -53.34 13.36 -12.73
N LEU A 212 -52.56 12.60 -13.51
CA LEU A 212 -52.69 11.15 -13.61
C LEU A 212 -52.03 10.51 -12.38
N VAL A 213 -52.70 9.53 -11.77
CA VAL A 213 -52.07 8.67 -10.77
C VAL A 213 -51.10 7.74 -11.49
N VAL A 214 -49.84 7.79 -11.08
CA VAL A 214 -48.74 6.99 -11.61
C VAL A 214 -48.13 6.18 -10.47
N VAL A 215 -47.66 4.98 -10.77
CA VAL A 215 -46.93 4.15 -9.80
C VAL A 215 -45.44 4.46 -9.91
N LEU A 216 -44.84 4.88 -8.80
CA LEU A 216 -43.41 5.11 -8.69
C LEU A 216 -42.74 3.91 -8.03
N TYR A 217 -41.66 3.46 -8.64
CA TYR A 217 -40.81 2.38 -8.13
C TYR A 217 -39.50 2.98 -7.62
N ASN A 218 -39.25 2.88 -6.31
CA ASN A 218 -38.07 3.45 -5.67
C ASN A 218 -37.17 2.35 -5.07
N TYR A 219 -36.06 2.07 -5.75
CA TYR A 219 -35.12 1.03 -5.34
C TYR A 219 -34.19 1.43 -4.19
N SER A 220 -34.21 2.68 -3.71
CA SER A 220 -33.21 3.19 -2.76
C SER A 220 -33.22 2.43 -1.42
N LYS A 221 -34.37 1.94 -0.95
CA LYS A 221 -34.42 1.10 0.25
C LYS A 221 -33.67 -0.23 0.08
N VAL A 222 -33.90 -0.90 -1.05
CA VAL A 222 -33.18 -2.12 -1.41
C VAL A 222 -31.69 -1.84 -1.56
N TYR A 223 -31.32 -0.76 -2.25
CA TYR A 223 -29.93 -0.32 -2.38
C TYR A 223 -29.25 -0.10 -1.02
N ASN A 224 -29.93 0.58 -0.09
CA ASN A 224 -29.41 0.85 1.24
C ASN A 224 -29.25 -0.42 2.06
N LEU A 225 -30.25 -1.30 2.06
CA LEU A 225 -30.18 -2.60 2.75
C LEU A 225 -29.00 -3.45 2.24
N VAL A 226 -28.83 -3.54 0.91
CA VAL A 226 -27.68 -4.24 0.32
C VAL A 226 -26.38 -3.56 0.75
N SER A 227 -26.30 -2.23 0.67
CA SER A 227 -25.09 -1.47 1.03
C SER A 227 -24.69 -1.72 2.48
N GLU A 228 -25.63 -1.66 3.43
CA GLU A 228 -25.40 -1.93 4.84
C GLU A 228 -24.92 -3.36 5.08
N PHE A 229 -25.44 -4.33 4.35
CA PHE A 229 -24.98 -5.71 4.43
C PHE A 229 -23.54 -5.86 3.89
N LEU A 230 -23.19 -5.16 2.80
CA LEU A 230 -21.82 -5.11 2.29
C LEU A 230 -20.88 -4.41 3.30
N ASP A 231 -21.32 -3.33 3.95
CA ASP A 231 -20.57 -2.65 5.03
C ASP A 231 -20.34 -3.57 6.24
N LYS A 232 -21.28 -4.48 6.51
CA LYS A 232 -21.11 -5.52 7.52
C LYS A 232 -20.08 -6.55 7.08
N ALA A 233 -20.14 -7.03 5.83
CA ALA A 233 -19.18 -7.98 5.30
C ALA A 233 -17.74 -7.45 5.38
N ASP A 234 -17.53 -6.15 5.17
CA ASP A 234 -16.21 -5.49 5.27
C ASP A 234 -15.57 -5.59 6.68
N LYS A 235 -16.35 -5.92 7.72
CA LYS A 235 -15.91 -6.06 9.12
C LYS A 235 -15.74 -7.50 9.58
N GLU A 236 -16.16 -8.47 8.77
CA GLU A 236 -16.09 -9.89 9.10
C GLU A 236 -14.75 -10.50 8.70
N LYS A 237 -14.50 -11.73 9.17
CA LYS A 237 -13.31 -12.48 8.76
C LYS A 237 -13.32 -12.76 7.25
N PRO A 238 -12.15 -12.91 6.60
CA PRO A 238 -12.07 -13.01 5.14
C PRO A 238 -12.95 -14.07 4.47
N ARG A 239 -13.01 -15.29 5.01
CA ARG A 239 -13.85 -16.36 4.44
C ARG A 239 -15.34 -16.03 4.56
N THR A 240 -15.76 -15.55 5.74
CA THR A 240 -17.13 -15.08 5.99
C THR A 240 -17.51 -13.94 5.05
N ALA A 241 -16.67 -12.91 4.97
CA ALA A 241 -16.86 -11.75 4.12
C ALA A 241 -17.01 -12.15 2.64
N ALA A 242 -16.12 -13.01 2.12
CA ALA A 242 -16.17 -13.42 0.72
C ALA A 242 -17.49 -14.13 0.35
N VAL A 243 -17.97 -15.02 1.23
CA VAL A 243 -19.24 -15.73 1.04
C VAL A 243 -20.44 -14.79 1.17
N MET A 244 -20.42 -13.87 2.16
CA MET A 244 -21.46 -12.84 2.28
C MET A 244 -21.56 -11.98 1.02
N LEU A 245 -20.43 -11.49 0.50
CA LEU A 245 -20.37 -10.63 -0.69
C LEU A 245 -20.95 -11.33 -1.94
N LEU A 246 -20.55 -12.58 -2.18
CA LEU A 246 -21.03 -13.36 -3.32
C LEU A 246 -22.50 -13.78 -3.16
N GLY A 247 -22.90 -14.22 -1.96
CA GLY A 247 -24.28 -14.56 -1.66
C GLY A 247 -25.21 -13.36 -1.81
N ALA A 248 -24.80 -12.18 -1.36
CA ALA A 248 -25.55 -10.95 -1.60
C ALA A 248 -25.70 -10.64 -3.09
N ALA A 249 -24.60 -10.72 -3.85
CA ALA A 249 -24.62 -10.52 -5.30
C ALA A 249 -25.59 -11.47 -6.01
N LYS A 250 -25.57 -12.76 -5.68
CA LYS A 250 -26.51 -13.75 -6.22
C LYS A 250 -27.98 -13.34 -6.03
N ASN A 251 -28.31 -12.74 -4.90
CA ASN A 251 -29.67 -12.34 -4.58
C ASN A 251 -30.11 -11.07 -5.35
N PHE A 252 -29.32 -9.99 -5.37
CA PHE A 252 -29.76 -8.73 -5.98
C PHE A 252 -29.50 -8.64 -7.50
N VAL A 253 -28.58 -9.44 -8.06
CA VAL A 253 -28.19 -9.32 -9.48
C VAL A 253 -29.33 -9.63 -10.45
N VAL A 254 -30.33 -10.40 -10.00
CA VAL A 254 -31.52 -10.79 -10.76
C VAL A 254 -32.68 -9.79 -10.63
N HIS A 255 -32.54 -8.75 -9.80
CA HIS A 255 -33.60 -7.76 -9.64
C HIS A 255 -33.84 -7.01 -10.96
N MET A 256 -35.10 -6.74 -11.26
CA MET A 256 -35.53 -6.11 -12.51
C MET A 256 -36.27 -4.82 -12.24
N GLN A 257 -36.16 -3.87 -13.16
CA GLN A 257 -36.86 -2.61 -13.10
C GLN A 257 -38.29 -2.76 -13.64
N PRO A 258 -39.33 -2.47 -12.84
CA PRO A 258 -40.70 -2.39 -13.36
C PRO A 258 -40.86 -1.19 -14.31
N THR A 259 -41.79 -1.31 -15.26
CA THR A 259 -42.15 -0.22 -16.17
C THR A 259 -42.82 0.91 -15.40
N GLY A 260 -42.20 2.10 -15.38
CA GLY A 260 -42.71 3.26 -14.66
C GLY A 260 -41.94 4.53 -15.02
N ILE A 261 -42.30 5.65 -14.41
CA ILE A 261 -41.61 6.92 -14.63
C ILE A 261 -40.23 6.87 -13.99
N PRO A 262 -39.15 7.20 -14.73
CA PRO A 262 -37.80 7.20 -14.18
C PRO A 262 -37.67 8.25 -13.07
N ASN A 263 -37.13 7.81 -11.93
CA ASN A 263 -36.66 8.70 -10.87
C ASN A 263 -35.30 9.30 -11.26
N THR A 264 -34.98 10.50 -10.79
CA THR A 264 -33.70 11.17 -11.08
C THR A 264 -32.55 10.67 -10.21
N ASP A 265 -32.82 9.99 -9.09
CA ASP A 265 -31.78 9.38 -8.23
C ASP A 265 -31.27 8.05 -8.83
N PRO A 266 -29.97 7.93 -9.17
CA PRO A 266 -29.38 6.67 -9.66
C PRO A 266 -29.52 5.49 -8.70
N LYS A 267 -29.64 5.75 -7.38
CA LYS A 267 -29.84 4.68 -6.37
C LYS A 267 -31.28 4.15 -6.35
N ALA A 268 -32.22 4.94 -6.86
CA ALA A 268 -33.63 4.59 -6.94
C ALA A 268 -33.96 3.72 -8.16
N TYR A 269 -33.00 3.53 -9.08
CA TYR A 269 -33.22 2.82 -10.34
C TYR A 269 -32.31 1.59 -10.46
N VAL A 270 -32.92 0.42 -10.69
CA VAL A 270 -32.23 -0.88 -10.67
C VAL A 270 -31.06 -0.92 -11.67
N THR A 271 -31.26 -0.34 -12.87
CA THR A 271 -30.27 -0.42 -13.95
C THR A 271 -28.99 0.37 -13.69
N ASP A 272 -29.00 1.28 -12.71
CA ASP A 272 -27.86 2.10 -12.32
C ASP A 272 -27.33 1.68 -10.93
N ALA A 273 -28.22 1.28 -10.02
CA ALA A 273 -27.90 0.72 -8.71
C ALA A 273 -27.09 -0.59 -8.77
N ILE A 274 -27.51 -1.57 -9.58
CA ILE A 274 -26.86 -2.89 -9.64
C ILE A 274 -25.37 -2.78 -10.05
N PRO A 275 -24.98 -2.06 -11.12
CA PRO A 275 -23.57 -1.91 -11.49
C PRO A 275 -22.69 -1.33 -10.36
N VAL A 276 -23.22 -0.38 -9.58
CA VAL A 276 -22.49 0.21 -8.44
C VAL A 276 -22.28 -0.83 -7.34
N LEU A 277 -23.33 -1.56 -6.97
CA LEU A 277 -23.25 -2.63 -5.96
C LEU A 277 -22.34 -3.77 -6.39
N MET A 278 -22.42 -4.21 -7.66
CA MET A 278 -21.53 -5.22 -8.23
C MET A 278 -20.07 -4.78 -8.25
N THR A 279 -19.81 -3.51 -8.57
CA THR A 279 -18.44 -2.97 -8.50
C THR A 279 -17.91 -2.99 -7.07
N ARG A 280 -18.76 -2.67 -6.08
CA ARG A 280 -18.40 -2.75 -4.66
C ARG A 280 -18.06 -4.19 -4.24
N VAL A 281 -18.93 -5.15 -4.56
CA VAL A 281 -18.72 -6.58 -4.30
C VAL A 281 -17.40 -7.08 -4.91
N THR A 282 -17.20 -6.81 -6.20
CA THR A 282 -16.04 -7.32 -6.94
C THR A 282 -14.73 -6.69 -6.49
N ASN A 283 -14.73 -5.39 -6.14
CA ASN A 283 -13.55 -4.73 -5.59
C ASN A 283 -13.16 -5.28 -4.22
N ALA A 284 -14.14 -5.51 -3.33
CA ALA A 284 -13.90 -6.10 -2.01
C ALA A 284 -13.35 -7.53 -2.15
N LEU A 285 -13.96 -8.36 -3.01
CA LEU A 285 -13.49 -9.73 -3.28
C LEU A 285 -12.07 -9.75 -3.86
N ARG A 286 -11.78 -8.92 -4.87
CA ARG A 286 -10.43 -8.81 -5.44
C ARG A 286 -9.39 -8.47 -4.39
N LYS A 287 -9.70 -7.56 -3.47
CA LYS A 287 -8.81 -7.22 -2.35
C LYS A 287 -8.62 -8.42 -1.43
N LEU A 288 -9.71 -9.07 -1.00
CA LEU A 288 -9.67 -10.26 -0.13
C LEU A 288 -8.83 -11.39 -0.73
N MET A 289 -8.96 -11.66 -2.03
CA MET A 289 -8.18 -12.67 -2.75
C MET A 289 -6.67 -12.43 -2.77
N VAL A 290 -6.23 -11.19 -2.49
CA VAL A 290 -4.80 -10.82 -2.42
C VAL A 290 -4.31 -10.80 -0.97
N VAL A 291 -5.07 -10.16 -0.07
CA VAL A 291 -4.60 -9.88 1.28
C VAL A 291 -4.83 -11.04 2.27
N SER A 292 -5.73 -11.95 1.93
CA SER A 292 -6.17 -13.06 2.78
C SER A 292 -5.50 -14.37 2.37
N GLU A 293 -5.40 -15.31 3.31
CA GLU A 293 -4.83 -16.64 3.08
C GLU A 293 -5.93 -17.61 2.62
N PHE A 294 -6.33 -17.51 1.36
CA PHE A 294 -7.24 -18.47 0.74
C PHE A 294 -6.47 -19.61 0.09
N SER A 295 -6.98 -20.84 0.23
CA SER A 295 -6.48 -21.96 -0.55
C SER A 295 -6.82 -21.78 -2.03
N ALA A 296 -6.00 -22.35 -2.92
CA ALA A 296 -6.27 -22.29 -4.36
C ALA A 296 -7.64 -22.90 -4.72
N SER A 297 -8.04 -23.98 -4.04
CA SER A 297 -9.37 -24.60 -4.17
C SER A 297 -10.48 -23.60 -3.83
N PHE A 298 -10.39 -22.96 -2.65
CA PHE A 298 -11.39 -22.01 -2.18
C PHE A 298 -11.52 -20.82 -3.14
N SER A 299 -10.41 -20.19 -3.51
CA SER A 299 -10.37 -19.10 -4.49
C SER A 299 -11.01 -19.51 -5.83
N LYS A 300 -10.75 -20.74 -6.29
CA LYS A 300 -11.32 -21.26 -7.54
C LYS A 300 -12.83 -21.44 -7.46
N LYS A 301 -13.35 -21.97 -6.35
CA LYS A 301 -14.80 -22.13 -6.11
C LYS A 301 -15.52 -20.78 -6.10
N LEU A 302 -14.95 -19.76 -5.44
CA LEU A 302 -15.48 -18.38 -5.47
C LEU A 302 -15.52 -17.79 -6.89
N GLN A 303 -14.47 -18.00 -7.69
CA GLN A 303 -14.42 -17.56 -9.09
C GLN A 303 -15.50 -18.25 -9.94
N ILE A 304 -15.62 -19.58 -9.83
CA ILE A 304 -16.61 -20.36 -10.57
C ILE A 304 -18.02 -19.91 -10.21
N PHE A 305 -18.30 -19.73 -8.91
CA PHE A 305 -19.59 -19.23 -8.44
C PHE A 305 -19.93 -17.87 -9.05
N PHE A 306 -19.00 -16.91 -9.01
CA PHE A 306 -19.22 -15.60 -9.60
C PHE A 306 -19.46 -15.66 -11.11
N GLN A 307 -18.71 -16.50 -11.83
CA GLN A 307 -18.87 -16.70 -13.27
C GLN A 307 -20.21 -17.33 -13.63
N SER A 308 -20.84 -18.06 -12.70
CA SER A 308 -22.18 -18.64 -12.89
C SER A 308 -23.33 -17.64 -12.71
N LEU A 309 -23.06 -16.44 -12.17
CA LEU A 309 -24.09 -15.44 -11.94
C LEU A 309 -24.66 -14.89 -13.25
N PRO A 310 -25.98 -14.66 -13.35
CA PRO A 310 -26.61 -14.10 -14.54
C PRO A 310 -26.38 -12.58 -14.63
N LEU A 311 -25.17 -12.17 -15.01
CA LEU A 311 -24.78 -10.75 -15.04
C LEU A 311 -25.60 -9.93 -16.06
N PRO A 312 -26.22 -8.80 -15.64
CA PRO A 312 -26.86 -7.86 -16.55
C PRO A 312 -25.88 -7.31 -17.58
N VAL A 313 -26.39 -6.81 -18.72
CA VAL A 313 -25.56 -6.29 -19.83
C VAL A 313 -24.55 -5.24 -19.35
N LYS A 314 -24.98 -4.28 -18.52
CA LYS A 314 -24.12 -3.24 -17.92
C LYS A 314 -23.03 -3.78 -16.97
N CYS A 315 -23.11 -5.05 -16.55
CA CYS A 315 -22.16 -5.72 -15.66
C CYS A 315 -21.28 -6.76 -16.36
N ARG A 316 -21.46 -7.05 -17.66
CA ARG A 316 -20.72 -8.12 -18.35
C ARG A 316 -19.19 -7.93 -18.34
N TRP A 317 -18.73 -6.68 -18.27
CA TRP A 317 -17.32 -6.34 -18.14
C TRP A 317 -16.68 -6.87 -16.84
N LEU A 318 -17.49 -7.22 -15.83
CA LEU A 318 -17.04 -7.83 -14.58
C LEU A 318 -16.83 -9.34 -14.67
N SER A 319 -17.26 -10.02 -15.73
CA SER A 319 -17.24 -11.50 -15.83
C SER A 319 -15.91 -12.17 -15.46
N SER A 320 -14.78 -11.54 -15.80
CA SER A 320 -13.43 -12.03 -15.51
C SER A 320 -12.74 -11.28 -14.36
N CYS A 321 -13.48 -10.47 -13.61
CA CYS A 321 -12.91 -9.54 -12.65
C CYS A 321 -12.18 -10.25 -11.49
N LEU A 322 -12.64 -11.45 -11.10
CA LEU A 322 -12.07 -12.24 -10.01
C LEU A 322 -10.91 -13.14 -10.45
N ASN A 323 -10.44 -13.05 -11.70
CA ASN A 323 -9.26 -13.76 -12.20
C ASN A 323 -7.97 -13.09 -11.68
N VAL A 324 -7.82 -13.04 -10.35
CA VAL A 324 -6.66 -12.49 -9.65
C VAL A 324 -5.58 -13.56 -9.56
N LEU A 325 -4.35 -13.22 -9.97
CA LEU A 325 -3.22 -14.13 -9.85
C LEU A 325 -3.01 -14.50 -8.38
N GLN A 326 -2.86 -15.78 -8.08
CA GLN A 326 -2.57 -16.23 -6.72
C GLN A 326 -1.07 -16.01 -6.41
N TRP A 327 -0.71 -16.02 -5.12
CA TRP A 327 0.69 -15.79 -4.71
C TRP A 327 1.67 -16.85 -5.17
N ASP A 328 1.18 -18.05 -5.49
CA ASP A 328 1.90 -19.20 -6.02
C ASP A 328 1.93 -19.23 -7.57
N ASP A 329 1.35 -18.24 -8.25
CA ASP A 329 1.45 -18.14 -9.70
C ASP A 329 2.91 -18.09 -10.14
N SER A 330 3.25 -18.94 -11.11
CA SER A 330 4.63 -19.15 -11.55
C SER A 330 5.30 -17.90 -12.14
N LEU A 331 4.56 -17.01 -12.82
CA LEU A 331 5.13 -15.76 -13.35
C LEU A 331 5.35 -14.76 -12.21
N LEU A 332 4.35 -14.60 -11.33
CA LEU A 332 4.46 -13.72 -10.18
C LEU A 332 5.61 -14.15 -9.24
N VAL A 333 5.70 -15.44 -8.91
CA VAL A 333 6.77 -16.00 -8.08
C VAL A 333 8.14 -15.75 -8.70
N ALA A 334 8.29 -15.94 -10.01
CA ALA A 334 9.55 -15.67 -10.71
C ALA A 334 9.95 -14.18 -10.61
N VAL A 335 8.99 -13.26 -10.70
CA VAL A 335 9.22 -11.82 -10.49
C VAL A 335 9.63 -11.52 -9.05
N LEU A 336 8.87 -12.01 -8.06
CA LEU A 336 9.15 -11.75 -6.63
C LEU A 336 10.52 -12.32 -6.22
N LYS A 337 10.90 -13.49 -6.74
CA LYS A 337 12.23 -14.10 -6.53
C LYS A 337 13.36 -13.39 -7.31
N GLY A 338 13.04 -12.49 -8.23
CA GLY A 338 14.02 -11.78 -9.07
C GLY A 338 14.58 -12.63 -10.22
N GLN A 339 13.98 -13.77 -10.51
CA GLN A 339 14.32 -14.63 -11.65
C GLN A 339 13.78 -14.06 -12.97
N ASN A 340 12.71 -13.26 -12.90
CA ASN A 340 12.16 -12.54 -14.03
C ASN A 340 12.14 -11.02 -13.76
N ILE A 341 13.06 -10.29 -14.40
CA ILE A 341 13.18 -8.83 -14.25
C ILE A 341 12.39 -8.03 -15.29
N THR A 342 11.68 -8.71 -16.19
CA THR A 342 10.90 -8.08 -17.28
C THR A 342 9.40 -8.10 -17.00
N GLY A 343 8.94 -9.02 -16.15
CA GLY A 343 7.51 -9.29 -15.96
C GLY A 343 6.88 -9.99 -17.16
N GLU A 344 7.67 -10.55 -18.07
CA GLU A 344 7.18 -11.20 -19.28
C GLU A 344 7.76 -12.60 -19.43
N ARG A 345 7.00 -13.52 -20.02
CA ARG A 345 7.49 -14.84 -20.41
C ARG A 345 6.80 -15.31 -21.68
N VAL A 346 7.42 -16.23 -22.41
CA VAL A 346 6.80 -16.90 -23.55
C VAL A 346 6.42 -18.31 -23.13
N LEU A 347 5.12 -18.59 -23.11
CA LEU A 347 4.57 -19.91 -22.81
C LEU A 347 3.88 -20.47 -24.05
N ARG A 348 4.35 -21.61 -24.57
CA ARG A 348 3.79 -22.28 -25.76
C ARG A 348 3.62 -21.32 -26.96
N GLY A 349 4.61 -20.45 -27.19
CA GLY A 349 4.60 -19.45 -28.27
C GLY A 349 3.75 -18.21 -28.02
N LYS A 350 3.00 -18.13 -26.90
CA LYS A 350 2.25 -16.93 -26.50
C LYS A 350 3.04 -16.11 -25.48
N ARG A 351 3.12 -14.80 -25.69
CA ARG A 351 3.72 -13.85 -24.75
C ARG A 351 2.73 -13.57 -23.63
N GLU A 352 3.11 -13.90 -22.41
CA GLU A 352 2.41 -13.54 -21.19
C GLU A 352 3.12 -12.35 -20.54
N VAL A 353 2.33 -11.43 -20.00
CA VAL A 353 2.80 -10.23 -19.32
C VAL A 353 2.13 -10.17 -17.95
N LEU A 354 2.89 -9.84 -16.91
CA LEU A 354 2.36 -9.60 -15.58
C LEU A 354 1.51 -8.33 -15.60
N PHE A 355 0.21 -8.51 -15.78
CA PHE A 355 -0.79 -7.46 -15.80
C PHE A 355 -1.79 -7.68 -14.67
N GLU A 356 -1.98 -6.68 -13.83
CA GLU A 356 -2.94 -6.71 -12.74
C GLU A 356 -3.72 -5.39 -12.65
N PRO A 357 -5.04 -5.43 -12.36
CA PRO A 357 -5.83 -4.23 -12.12
C PRO A 357 -5.24 -3.40 -10.98
N MET A 358 -5.37 -2.07 -11.04
CA MET A 358 -4.75 -1.17 -10.08
C MET A 358 -5.11 -1.49 -8.63
N LEU A 359 -6.36 -1.89 -8.36
CA LEU A 359 -6.80 -2.31 -7.03
C LEU A 359 -6.05 -3.55 -6.50
N VAL A 360 -5.72 -4.49 -7.38
CA VAL A 360 -4.91 -5.67 -7.03
C VAL A 360 -3.47 -5.25 -6.76
N VAL A 361 -2.92 -4.34 -7.57
CA VAL A 361 -1.58 -3.77 -7.34
C VAL A 361 -1.49 -3.12 -5.96
N GLN A 362 -2.47 -2.29 -5.60
CA GLN A 362 -2.53 -1.65 -4.28
C GLN A 362 -2.59 -2.67 -3.15
N ALA A 363 -3.47 -3.67 -3.26
CA ALA A 363 -3.58 -4.73 -2.26
C ALA A 363 -2.28 -5.52 -2.10
N ARG A 364 -1.57 -5.83 -3.19
CA ARG A 364 -0.25 -6.49 -3.13
C ARG A 364 0.79 -5.62 -2.45
N VAL A 365 0.82 -4.33 -2.75
CA VAL A 365 1.76 -3.39 -2.12
C VAL A 365 1.49 -3.27 -0.62
N GLU A 366 0.22 -3.13 -0.22
CA GLU A 366 -0.18 -3.13 1.19
C GLU A 366 0.30 -4.40 1.90
N LYS A 367 0.05 -5.58 1.31
CA LYS A 367 0.43 -6.86 1.89
C LYS A 367 1.95 -7.03 2.01
N LEU A 368 2.72 -6.67 0.96
CA LEU A 368 4.18 -6.77 0.99
C LEU A 368 4.81 -5.77 1.96
N LYS A 369 4.21 -4.58 2.14
CA LYS A 369 4.63 -3.60 3.16
C LYS A 369 4.38 -4.15 4.57
N GLU A 370 3.21 -4.71 4.82
CA GLU A 370 2.86 -5.35 6.11
C GLU A 370 3.85 -6.47 6.46
N GLN A 371 4.18 -7.32 5.49
CA GLN A 371 5.15 -8.41 5.62
C GLN A 371 6.62 -7.94 5.66
N LYS A 372 6.89 -6.62 5.53
CA LYS A 372 8.24 -6.03 5.43
C LYS A 372 9.09 -6.63 4.29
N ARG A 373 8.46 -7.14 3.23
CA ARG A 373 9.09 -7.76 2.05
C ARG A 373 9.41 -6.72 0.98
N TYR A 374 10.23 -5.72 1.35
CA TYR A 374 10.47 -4.54 0.52
C TYR A 374 11.25 -4.83 -0.76
N ARG A 375 12.12 -5.85 -0.76
CA ARG A 375 12.89 -6.26 -1.95
C ARG A 375 11.96 -6.84 -3.02
N GLU A 376 11.04 -7.71 -2.64
CA GLU A 376 10.04 -8.27 -3.55
C GLU A 376 9.04 -7.23 -4.03
N LEU A 377 8.64 -6.30 -3.14
CA LEU A 377 7.81 -5.15 -3.50
C LEU A 377 8.46 -4.30 -4.61
N ALA A 378 9.74 -3.97 -4.46
CA ALA A 378 10.47 -3.22 -5.47
C ALA A 378 10.55 -3.99 -6.80
N ARG A 379 10.82 -5.31 -6.78
CA ARG A 379 10.85 -6.16 -7.98
C ARG A 379 9.51 -6.17 -8.70
N TYR A 380 8.43 -6.35 -7.95
CA TYR A 380 7.06 -6.37 -8.47
C TYR A 380 6.70 -5.04 -9.15
N LEU A 381 6.86 -3.90 -8.45
CA LEU A 381 6.50 -2.59 -8.97
C LEU A 381 7.31 -2.19 -10.22
N LYS A 382 8.57 -2.63 -10.33
CA LYS A 382 9.41 -2.37 -11.50
C LYS A 382 8.82 -2.94 -12.80
N VAL A 383 8.08 -4.04 -12.73
CA VAL A 383 7.70 -4.81 -13.94
C VAL A 383 6.20 -4.95 -14.16
N VAL A 384 5.38 -4.91 -13.11
CA VAL A 384 3.92 -5.10 -13.23
C VAL A 384 3.30 -4.03 -14.13
N ARG A 385 2.34 -4.41 -14.95
CA ARG A 385 1.50 -3.49 -15.74
C ARG A 385 0.10 -3.43 -15.16
N SER A 386 -0.57 -2.31 -15.38
CA SER A 386 -1.88 -2.04 -14.82
C SER A 386 -2.72 -1.16 -15.74
N ASP A 387 -4.03 -1.13 -15.53
CA ASP A 387 -5.00 -0.32 -16.25
C ASP A 387 -4.86 1.18 -15.95
N ASN A 388 -4.33 1.56 -14.79
CA ASN A 388 -4.07 2.97 -14.43
C ASN A 388 -2.56 3.27 -14.34
N LYS A 389 -2.00 3.77 -15.45
CA LYS A 389 -0.56 4.05 -15.57
C LYS A 389 -0.07 5.18 -14.65
N MET A 390 -0.87 6.24 -14.46
CA MET A 390 -0.50 7.38 -13.62
C MET A 390 -0.41 6.98 -12.15
N HIS A 391 -1.39 6.22 -11.66
CA HIS A 391 -1.39 5.74 -10.28
C HIS A 391 -0.26 4.73 -10.05
N LEU A 392 -0.04 3.81 -10.99
CA LEU A 392 1.10 2.89 -10.94
C LEU A 392 2.43 3.64 -10.91
N GLN A 393 2.58 4.72 -11.67
CA GLN A 393 3.81 5.53 -11.67
C GLN A 393 4.06 6.18 -10.30
N SER A 394 3.03 6.72 -9.64
CA SER A 394 3.16 7.27 -8.28
C SER A 394 3.68 6.21 -7.29
N MET A 395 3.22 4.96 -7.41
CA MET A 395 3.75 3.86 -6.60
C MET A 395 5.19 3.48 -6.96
N ARG A 396 5.54 3.51 -8.26
CA ARG A 396 6.90 3.24 -8.75
C ARG A 396 7.91 4.28 -8.29
N ASP A 397 7.50 5.52 -8.08
CA ASP A 397 8.39 6.58 -7.57
C ASP A 397 8.87 6.32 -6.13
N HIS A 398 8.24 5.37 -5.43
CA HIS A 398 8.66 4.88 -4.11
C HIS A 398 9.61 3.66 -4.18
N VAL A 399 9.91 3.14 -5.38
CA VAL A 399 10.85 2.01 -5.55
C VAL A 399 12.24 2.29 -4.96
N PRO A 400 12.86 3.47 -5.14
CA PRO A 400 14.13 3.78 -4.48
C PRO A 400 14.03 3.66 -2.96
N PHE A 401 12.94 4.15 -2.36
CA PHE A 401 12.69 4.06 -0.93
C PHE A 401 12.55 2.61 -0.44
N PHE A 402 11.80 1.77 -1.15
CA PHE A 402 11.67 0.35 -0.79
C PHE A 402 13.00 -0.41 -0.90
N LEU A 403 13.83 -0.07 -1.88
CA LEU A 403 15.18 -0.65 -2.00
C LEU A 403 16.09 -0.21 -0.84
N CYS A 404 16.03 1.05 -0.42
CA CYS A 404 16.71 1.50 0.80
C CYS A 404 16.21 0.73 2.04
N LYS A 405 14.88 0.55 2.20
CA LYS A 405 14.32 -0.26 3.31
C LYS A 405 14.75 -1.72 3.28
N ALA A 406 15.08 -2.25 2.11
CA ALA A 406 15.62 -3.59 1.96
C ALA A 406 17.15 -3.68 2.17
N GLY A 407 17.83 -2.56 2.44
CA GLY A 407 19.29 -2.45 2.56
C GLY A 407 20.05 -2.42 1.23
N ASP A 408 19.35 -2.27 0.09
CA ASP A 408 19.94 -2.31 -1.26
C ASP A 408 20.08 -0.90 -1.85
N TYR A 409 20.99 -0.12 -1.26
CA TYR A 409 21.21 1.29 -1.62
C TYR A 409 21.77 1.46 -3.05
N HIS A 410 22.57 0.52 -3.53
CA HIS A 410 23.13 0.56 -4.89
C HIS A 410 22.02 0.39 -5.94
N ALA A 411 21.10 -0.55 -5.75
CA ALA A 411 19.94 -0.66 -6.61
C ALA A 411 19.00 0.56 -6.49
N ALA A 412 18.91 1.18 -5.31
CA ALA A 412 18.14 2.41 -5.11
C ALA A 412 18.70 3.55 -5.98
N LEU A 413 20.02 3.79 -5.95
CA LEU A 413 20.70 4.80 -6.78
C LEU A 413 20.41 4.62 -8.28
N GLN A 414 20.44 3.37 -8.77
CA GLN A 414 20.13 3.07 -10.17
C GLN A 414 18.65 3.28 -10.51
N SER A 415 17.75 2.97 -9.57
CA SER A 415 16.31 3.04 -9.80
C SER A 415 15.79 4.46 -10.01
N PHE A 416 16.45 5.48 -9.46
CA PHE A 416 16.09 6.89 -9.71
C PHE A 416 16.08 7.25 -11.19
N PHE A 417 16.97 6.65 -11.99
CA PHE A 417 17.16 6.96 -13.41
C PHE A 417 16.56 5.91 -14.34
N SER A 418 15.80 4.94 -13.81
CA SER A 418 15.14 3.93 -14.64
C SER A 418 13.87 4.52 -15.28
N PRO A 419 13.85 4.79 -16.60
CA PRO A 419 12.66 5.33 -17.23
C PRO A 419 11.59 4.24 -17.36
N THR A 420 10.32 4.65 -17.35
CA THR A 420 9.23 3.83 -17.88
C THR A 420 8.98 4.24 -19.33
N SER A 421 8.42 3.37 -20.15
CA SER A 421 8.24 3.60 -21.60
C SER A 421 7.41 4.85 -21.96
N GLU A 422 6.76 5.49 -20.98
CA GLU A 422 5.80 6.58 -21.18
C GLU A 422 6.04 7.80 -20.29
N MET A 423 6.92 7.72 -19.27
CA MET A 423 7.17 8.83 -18.33
C MET A 423 8.66 8.95 -17.98
N CYS A 424 9.09 10.15 -17.56
CA CYS A 424 10.48 10.41 -17.11
C CYS A 424 10.89 9.46 -15.97
N CYS A 425 12.17 9.43 -15.62
CA CYS A 425 12.61 8.67 -14.45
C CYS A 425 12.15 9.30 -13.12
N SER A 426 12.22 8.56 -12.02
CA SER A 426 11.79 9.07 -10.69
C SER A 426 12.60 10.27 -10.22
N ALA A 427 13.86 10.40 -10.65
CA ALA A 427 14.70 11.57 -10.37
C ALA A 427 14.05 12.89 -10.82
N CYS A 428 13.38 12.92 -11.99
CA CYS A 428 12.75 14.12 -12.54
C CYS A 428 11.52 14.58 -11.74
N ARG A 429 10.97 13.72 -10.87
CA ARG A 429 9.69 13.93 -10.16
C ARG A 429 9.84 14.11 -8.65
N LEU A 430 11.05 14.04 -8.13
CA LEU A 430 11.29 14.28 -6.70
C LEU A 430 10.91 15.71 -6.33
N SER A 431 10.24 15.87 -5.20
CA SER A 431 10.16 17.17 -4.53
C SER A 431 11.50 17.52 -3.84
N PRO A 432 11.77 18.81 -3.56
CA PRO A 432 12.94 19.21 -2.78
C PRO A 432 13.06 18.46 -1.43
N ASN A 433 11.95 18.33 -0.70
CA ASN A 433 11.93 17.58 0.56
C ASN A 433 12.25 16.09 0.38
N GLN A 434 11.65 15.43 -0.63
CA GLN A 434 11.95 14.02 -0.91
C GLN A 434 13.43 13.82 -1.24
N PHE A 435 14.03 14.71 -2.03
CA PHE A 435 15.46 14.68 -2.32
C PHE A 435 16.30 14.79 -1.04
N SER A 436 16.00 15.75 -0.17
CA SER A 436 16.68 15.94 1.12
C SER A 436 16.61 14.69 2.00
N VAL A 437 15.44 14.06 2.09
CA VAL A 437 15.25 12.80 2.84
C VAL A 437 16.08 11.66 2.23
N TYR A 438 16.03 11.47 0.90
CA TYR A 438 16.83 10.43 0.24
C TYR A 438 18.33 10.64 0.44
N LEU A 439 18.79 11.89 0.39
CA LEU A 439 20.19 12.23 0.60
C LEU A 439 20.65 11.82 2.00
N LYS A 440 19.83 12.07 3.04
CA LYS A 440 20.08 11.59 4.41
C LYS A 440 20.12 10.05 4.45
N ILE A 441 19.11 9.37 3.89
CA ILE A 441 19.03 7.90 3.86
C ILE A 441 20.29 7.27 3.23
N LEU A 442 20.69 7.77 2.06
CA LEU A 442 21.82 7.23 1.30
C LEU A 442 23.17 7.46 1.98
N THR A 443 23.27 8.49 2.82
CA THR A 443 24.50 8.86 3.52
C THR A 443 24.63 8.13 4.85
N THR A 444 23.54 7.97 5.58
CA THR A 444 23.57 7.51 6.99
C THR A 444 23.08 6.08 7.18
N GLY A 445 22.36 5.53 6.19
CA GLY A 445 21.68 4.23 6.31
C GLY A 445 20.49 4.22 7.23
N LYS A 446 20.11 5.38 7.80
CA LYS A 446 18.92 5.54 8.63
C LYS A 446 17.72 5.86 7.73
N ILE A 447 16.54 5.33 8.07
CA ILE A 447 15.31 5.49 7.29
C ILE A 447 14.20 6.06 8.17
N PRO A 448 13.38 6.98 7.66
CA PRO A 448 12.26 7.53 8.40
C PRO A 448 11.17 6.49 8.68
N VAL A 449 10.59 6.57 9.88
CA VAL A 449 9.50 5.70 10.38
C VAL A 449 8.15 6.41 10.22
N GLY A 450 7.05 5.67 10.18
CA GLY A 450 5.69 6.24 10.18
C GLY A 450 4.93 6.10 8.86
N LYS A 451 3.71 6.65 8.84
CA LYS A 451 2.79 6.53 7.68
C LYS A 451 3.23 7.39 6.49
N ASP A 452 3.71 8.60 6.78
CA ASP A 452 4.35 9.47 5.79
C ASP A 452 5.86 9.57 6.10
N PRO A 453 6.70 8.78 5.42
CA PRO A 453 8.13 8.76 5.69
C PRO A 453 8.81 10.10 5.35
N PHE A 454 8.24 10.94 4.48
CA PHE A 454 8.89 12.19 4.08
C PHE A 454 8.61 13.36 5.03
N LEU A 455 7.74 13.15 6.03
CA LEU A 455 7.43 14.13 7.07
C LEU A 455 7.85 13.66 8.48
N SER A 456 8.51 12.51 8.56
CA SER A 456 8.85 11.91 9.84
C SER A 456 10.08 12.55 10.48
N THR A 457 10.01 12.73 11.80
CA THR A 457 11.14 13.12 12.65
C THR A 457 11.84 11.92 13.27
N GLU A 458 11.27 10.72 13.15
CA GLU A 458 11.81 9.49 13.74
C GLU A 458 12.53 8.63 12.70
N TRP A 459 13.73 8.15 13.04
CA TRP A 459 14.60 7.43 12.11
C TRP A 459 15.08 6.10 12.68
N GLU A 460 14.99 5.03 11.91
CA GLU A 460 15.47 3.69 12.25
C GLU A 460 16.71 3.31 11.44
N THR A 461 17.67 2.60 12.05
CA THR A 461 18.87 2.13 11.35
C THR A 461 18.57 0.80 10.64
N VAL A 462 18.91 0.70 9.35
CA VAL A 462 18.79 -0.56 8.61
C VAL A 462 19.93 -1.50 9.00
N LYS A 463 19.59 -2.73 9.40
CA LYS A 463 20.57 -3.79 9.69
C LYS A 463 21.28 -4.22 8.41
N ASP A 464 22.58 -4.50 8.51
CA ASP A 464 23.43 -5.00 7.41
C ASP A 464 23.46 -4.09 6.17
N ALA A 465 23.37 -2.77 6.38
CA ALA A 465 23.38 -1.77 5.32
C ALA A 465 24.74 -1.72 4.59
N ASN A 466 24.76 -2.12 3.31
CA ASN A 466 25.90 -1.87 2.43
C ASN A 466 25.78 -0.48 1.80
N LEU A 467 26.28 0.53 2.52
CA LEU A 467 26.18 1.92 2.11
C LEU A 467 27.05 2.22 0.86
N PRO A 468 26.53 3.03 -0.07
CA PRO A 468 27.30 3.47 -1.22
C PRO A 468 28.44 4.38 -0.78
N LYS A 469 29.47 4.49 -1.62
CA LYS A 469 30.55 5.45 -1.36
C LYS A 469 29.99 6.87 -1.44
N LYS A 470 30.51 7.79 -0.62
CA LYS A 470 30.11 9.20 -0.67
C LYS A 470 30.20 9.81 -2.07
N SER A 471 31.24 9.46 -2.83
CA SER A 471 31.39 9.88 -4.23
C SER A 471 30.23 9.43 -5.12
N GLU A 472 29.65 8.26 -4.87
CA GLU A 472 28.49 7.75 -5.62
C GLU A 472 27.19 8.47 -5.24
N VAL A 473 27.02 8.78 -3.95
CA VAL A 473 25.90 9.61 -3.46
C VAL A 473 25.97 11.00 -4.08
N ILE A 474 27.12 11.67 -4.01
CA ILE A 474 27.32 13.00 -4.60
C ILE A 474 27.10 12.98 -6.12
N LYS A 475 27.66 11.99 -6.81
CA LYS A 475 27.43 11.80 -8.25
C LYS A 475 25.94 11.65 -8.57
N CYS A 476 25.22 10.82 -7.81
CA CYS A 476 23.78 10.64 -8.00
C CYS A 476 23.01 11.93 -7.76
N SER A 477 23.31 12.63 -6.68
CA SER A 477 22.66 13.88 -6.29
C SER A 477 22.85 14.98 -7.34
N LEU A 478 24.07 15.15 -7.85
CA LEU A 478 24.34 16.11 -8.93
C LEU A 478 23.59 15.76 -10.23
N ARG A 479 23.47 14.46 -10.56
CA ARG A 479 22.66 14.02 -11.70
C ARG A 479 21.18 14.29 -11.50
N ILE A 480 20.64 14.10 -10.29
CA ILE A 480 19.25 14.45 -9.96
C ILE A 480 19.03 15.95 -10.13
N LEU A 481 19.91 16.78 -9.55
CA LEU A 481 19.86 18.24 -9.68
C LEU A 481 19.83 18.68 -11.15
N ASN A 482 20.64 18.07 -12.02
CA ASN A 482 20.67 18.42 -13.43
C ASN A 482 19.40 18.03 -14.21
N CYS A 483 18.64 17.01 -13.76
CA CYS A 483 17.43 16.55 -14.44
C CYS A 483 16.12 16.99 -13.77
N ASN A 484 16.19 17.71 -12.64
CA ASN A 484 15.03 18.13 -11.87
C ASN A 484 15.13 19.62 -11.51
N THR A 485 14.42 20.45 -12.27
CA THR A 485 14.40 21.91 -12.09
C THR A 485 13.90 22.34 -10.72
N ALA A 486 12.92 21.65 -10.13
CA ALA A 486 12.38 22.02 -8.83
C ALA A 486 13.43 21.85 -7.72
N VAL A 487 14.13 20.72 -7.72
CA VAL A 487 15.22 20.46 -6.76
C VAL A 487 16.42 21.38 -7.03
N PHE A 488 16.74 21.65 -8.30
CA PHE A 488 17.83 22.54 -8.70
C PHE A 488 17.64 23.99 -8.21
N MET A 489 16.40 24.51 -8.32
CA MET A 489 16.08 25.90 -8.00
C MET A 489 15.84 26.14 -6.50
N ASP A 490 15.55 25.11 -5.72
CA ASP A 490 15.39 25.24 -4.26
C ASP A 490 16.77 25.43 -3.58
N SER A 491 16.85 26.11 -2.44
CA SER A 491 18.11 26.29 -1.69
C SER A 491 18.40 25.12 -0.74
N GLU A 492 17.37 24.48 -0.19
CA GLU A 492 17.49 23.43 0.82
C GLU A 492 18.21 22.16 0.29
N PRO A 493 17.94 21.65 -0.93
CA PRO A 493 18.70 20.56 -1.53
C PRO A 493 20.21 20.81 -1.60
N TRP A 494 20.63 22.04 -1.91
CA TRP A 494 22.05 22.40 -1.98
C TRP A 494 22.70 22.47 -0.61
N VAL A 495 21.99 23.07 0.36
CA VAL A 495 22.40 23.11 1.76
C VAL A 495 22.65 21.68 2.27
N ASN A 496 21.69 20.77 2.05
CA ASN A 496 21.83 19.38 2.47
C ASN A 496 22.95 18.64 1.72
N LEU A 497 23.15 18.92 0.44
CA LEU A 497 24.23 18.32 -0.35
C LEU A 497 25.63 18.75 0.13
N ILE A 498 25.80 20.02 0.48
CA ILE A 498 27.06 20.51 1.10
C ILE A 498 27.30 19.82 2.44
N SER A 499 26.27 19.75 3.28
CA SER A 499 26.35 19.05 4.57
C SER A 499 26.77 17.59 4.42
N VAL A 500 26.27 16.88 3.41
CA VAL A 500 26.70 15.51 3.10
C VAL A 500 28.15 15.41 2.62
N ALA A 501 28.62 16.37 1.84
CA ALA A 501 30.02 16.41 1.43
C ALA A 501 30.96 16.58 2.64
N CYS A 502 30.50 17.27 3.69
CA CYS A 502 31.21 17.46 4.95
C CYS A 502 31.21 16.24 5.91
N SER A 503 30.96 15.00 5.43
CA SER A 503 30.98 13.78 6.25
C SER A 503 30.07 13.86 7.50
N PRO A 504 28.76 14.05 7.36
CA PRO A 504 27.95 14.38 8.51
C PRO A 504 27.65 13.16 9.38
N VAL A 505 27.59 13.38 10.69
CA VAL A 505 26.95 12.46 11.64
C VAL A 505 25.50 12.89 11.80
N MET A 506 24.58 11.93 11.89
CA MET A 506 23.15 12.23 12.05
C MET A 506 22.75 12.04 13.51
N GLU A 507 22.34 13.14 14.12
CA GLU A 507 21.85 13.21 15.51
C GLU A 507 20.49 12.50 15.66
N GLU A 508 20.02 12.36 16.90
CA GLU A 508 18.74 11.67 17.21
C GLU A 508 17.52 12.39 16.62
N ASP A 509 17.59 13.71 16.46
CA ASP A 509 16.53 14.54 15.87
C ASP A 509 16.52 14.56 14.33
N GLY A 510 17.44 13.82 13.69
CA GLY A 510 17.59 13.77 12.24
C GLY A 510 18.32 14.98 11.61
N SER A 511 18.90 15.85 12.44
CA SER A 511 19.84 16.90 11.99
C SER A 511 21.21 16.30 11.64
N LEU A 512 21.98 17.02 10.81
CA LEU A 512 23.29 16.59 10.33
C LEU A 512 24.39 17.50 10.91
N THR A 513 25.34 16.92 11.63
CA THR A 513 26.53 17.60 12.17
C THR A 513 27.73 17.37 11.26
N CYS A 514 28.28 18.44 10.70
CA CYS A 514 29.38 18.40 9.72
C CYS A 514 30.75 18.22 10.37
N ALA A 515 31.64 17.44 9.74
CA ALA A 515 33.02 17.31 10.16
C ALA A 515 33.88 18.51 9.75
N THR A 516 34.85 18.87 10.59
CA THR A 516 35.89 19.86 10.28
C THR A 516 37.05 19.19 9.55
N PHE A 517 37.43 19.73 8.40
CA PHE A 517 38.54 19.25 7.59
C PHE A 517 39.76 20.15 7.69
N LEU A 518 40.94 19.54 7.53
CA LEU A 518 42.19 20.28 7.34
C LEU A 518 42.13 21.08 6.04
N VAL A 519 42.64 22.32 6.09
CA VAL A 519 42.74 23.21 4.93
C VAL A 519 43.70 22.59 3.90
N PRO A 520 43.24 22.33 2.65
CA PRO A 520 44.13 21.83 1.59
C PRO A 520 45.17 22.88 1.19
N ASP A 521 46.31 22.44 0.67
CA ASP A 521 47.31 23.35 0.11
C ASP A 521 46.78 24.13 -1.11
N ILE A 522 47.35 25.32 -1.36
CA ILE A 522 46.89 26.24 -2.42
C ILE A 522 46.99 25.59 -3.80
N GLU A 523 48.04 24.81 -4.06
CA GLU A 523 48.23 24.13 -5.35
C GLU A 523 47.08 23.14 -5.61
N PHE A 524 46.69 22.37 -4.59
CA PHE A 524 45.54 21.49 -4.65
C PHE A 524 44.23 22.27 -4.89
N GLN A 525 44.00 23.36 -4.16
CA GLN A 525 42.78 24.16 -4.31
C GLN A 525 42.62 24.75 -5.72
N MET A 526 43.72 25.18 -6.35
CA MET A 526 43.74 25.70 -7.72
C MET A 526 43.45 24.59 -8.73
N LYS A 527 44.21 23.49 -8.71
CA LYS A 527 44.02 22.35 -9.63
C LYS A 527 42.62 21.73 -9.53
N THR A 528 42.09 21.66 -8.31
CA THR A 528 40.76 21.09 -8.05
C THR A 528 39.65 21.91 -8.72
N ARG A 529 39.80 23.22 -8.84
CA ARG A 529 38.82 24.09 -9.51
C ARG A 529 38.65 23.74 -10.98
N ASP A 530 39.74 23.59 -11.70
CA ASP A 530 39.72 23.24 -13.13
C ASP A 530 39.12 21.86 -13.36
N ILE A 531 39.53 20.89 -12.54
CA ILE A 531 39.02 19.51 -12.63
C ILE A 531 37.53 19.44 -12.26
N ALA A 532 37.11 20.11 -11.19
CA ALA A 532 35.71 20.15 -10.78
C ALA A 532 34.82 20.79 -11.85
N THR A 533 35.28 21.89 -12.46
CA THR A 533 34.58 22.53 -13.58
C THR A 533 34.44 21.56 -14.77
N ALA A 534 35.52 20.86 -15.13
CA ALA A 534 35.49 19.86 -16.19
C ALA A 534 34.52 18.70 -15.92
N ILE A 535 34.44 18.22 -14.67
CA ILE A 535 33.48 17.17 -14.26
C ILE A 535 32.03 17.65 -14.44
N LEU A 536 31.75 18.92 -14.15
CA LEU A 536 30.40 19.49 -14.16
C LEU A 536 29.89 19.86 -15.56
N LEU A 537 30.79 20.06 -16.53
CA LEU A 537 30.41 20.33 -17.93
C LEU A 537 29.67 19.14 -18.58
N ASP A 538 29.95 17.91 -18.16
CA ASP A 538 29.38 16.68 -18.73
C ASP A 538 28.01 16.31 -18.11
N GLY A 539 27.13 17.30 -17.88
CA GLY A 539 26.03 17.27 -16.90
C GLY A 539 25.15 16.01 -16.81
N SER A 540 24.99 15.20 -17.87
CA SER A 540 24.20 13.95 -17.84
C SER A 540 25.01 12.70 -17.43
N GLN A 541 26.33 12.73 -17.60
CA GLN A 541 27.25 11.60 -17.46
C GLN A 541 28.36 11.85 -16.42
N ILE A 542 28.13 12.70 -15.41
CA ILE A 542 29.08 13.03 -14.34
C ILE A 542 29.93 11.81 -13.92
N GLN A 543 31.22 11.84 -14.24
CA GLN A 543 32.21 10.87 -13.77
C GLN A 543 33.18 11.57 -12.83
N ILE A 544 33.36 11.01 -11.63
CA ILE A 544 34.33 11.51 -10.67
C ILE A 544 35.59 10.63 -10.81
N PRO A 545 36.70 11.14 -11.37
CA PRO A 545 37.92 10.35 -11.54
C PRO A 545 38.48 9.92 -10.19
N LYS A 546 39.05 8.71 -10.10
CA LYS A 546 39.73 8.27 -8.87
C LYS A 546 40.89 9.20 -8.49
N SER A 547 41.62 9.70 -9.49
CA SER A 547 42.72 10.65 -9.31
C SER A 547 42.31 11.94 -8.60
N PHE A 548 41.06 12.37 -8.75
CA PHE A 548 40.51 13.56 -8.10
C PHE A 548 40.48 13.42 -6.57
N GLN A 549 40.39 12.18 -6.06
CA GLN A 549 40.25 11.88 -4.62
C GLN A 549 41.57 11.37 -3.99
N ASN A 550 42.70 11.41 -4.70
CA ASN A 550 43.93 10.75 -4.25
C ASN A 550 44.60 11.40 -3.02
N ARG A 551 44.54 12.73 -2.87
CA ARG A 551 45.28 13.47 -1.82
C ARG A 551 44.37 13.88 -0.66
N TYR A 552 43.26 14.54 -0.98
CA TYR A 552 42.28 15.03 0.00
C TYR A 552 40.87 14.58 -0.45
N PRO A 553 40.48 13.31 -0.23
CA PRO A 553 39.26 12.73 -0.80
C PRO A 553 37.99 13.48 -0.39
N ASP A 554 37.83 13.79 0.90
CA ASP A 554 36.63 14.47 1.41
C ASP A 554 36.59 15.94 1.00
N GLN A 555 37.73 16.63 1.07
CA GLN A 555 37.83 18.03 0.62
C GLN A 555 37.62 18.16 -0.88
N ALA A 556 38.09 17.21 -1.69
CA ALA A 556 37.83 17.19 -3.14
C ALA A 556 36.33 17.10 -3.43
N LEU A 557 35.61 16.24 -2.72
CA LEU A 557 34.16 16.08 -2.85
C LEU A 557 33.39 17.32 -2.38
N LEU A 558 33.81 17.95 -1.28
CA LEU A 558 33.25 19.23 -0.83
C LEU A 558 33.45 20.31 -1.90
N LEU A 559 34.68 20.47 -2.42
CA LEU A 559 34.99 21.44 -3.46
C LEU A 559 34.23 21.18 -4.77
N LEU A 560 33.98 19.92 -5.14
CA LEU A 560 33.13 19.58 -6.29
C LEU A 560 31.69 20.05 -6.11
N VAL A 561 31.10 19.79 -4.93
CA VAL A 561 29.73 20.26 -4.61
C VAL A 561 29.68 21.78 -4.54
N THR A 562 30.69 22.42 -3.95
CA THR A 562 30.81 23.88 -3.91
C THR A 562 30.90 24.47 -5.31
N GLN A 563 31.68 23.87 -6.22
CA GLN A 563 31.74 24.31 -7.62
C GLN A 563 30.41 24.13 -8.33
N ALA A 564 29.69 23.03 -8.07
CA ALA A 564 28.36 22.80 -8.63
C ALA A 564 27.35 23.86 -8.17
N LEU A 565 27.42 24.25 -6.90
CA LEU A 565 26.60 25.35 -6.36
C LEU A 565 26.96 26.68 -7.05
N VAL A 566 28.24 26.98 -7.26
CA VAL A 566 28.68 28.16 -8.02
C VAL A 566 28.04 28.14 -9.40
N HIS A 567 28.15 27.02 -10.14
CA HIS A 567 27.48 26.87 -11.43
C HIS A 567 25.98 27.14 -11.33
N ARG A 568 25.27 26.61 -10.33
CA ARG A 568 23.85 26.90 -10.12
C ARG A 568 23.55 28.38 -9.93
N ILE A 569 24.31 29.07 -9.08
CA ILE A 569 24.11 30.50 -8.79
C ILE A 569 24.32 31.33 -10.04
N LEU A 570 25.27 30.93 -10.89
CA LEU A 570 25.51 31.58 -12.17
C LEU A 570 24.32 31.47 -13.15
N HIS A 571 23.45 30.46 -12.99
CA HIS A 571 22.27 30.27 -13.86
C HIS A 571 21.03 31.02 -13.35
N SER A 572 20.82 31.10 -12.04
CA SER A 572 19.64 31.76 -11.44
C SER A 572 19.89 32.19 -10.00
N ALA A 573 19.28 33.32 -9.61
CA ALA A 573 19.28 33.81 -8.23
C ALA A 573 18.69 32.78 -7.26
N MET A 574 19.20 32.74 -6.03
CA MET A 574 18.72 31.89 -4.94
C MET A 574 17.84 32.68 -3.97
N ILE A 575 16.87 32.00 -3.34
CA ILE A 575 15.91 32.63 -2.43
C ILE A 575 16.47 32.76 -1.00
N SER A 576 17.25 31.77 -0.51
CA SER A 576 17.92 31.85 0.80
C SER A 576 19.42 31.63 0.65
N ILE A 577 20.18 32.70 0.87
CA ILE A 577 21.63 32.74 0.73
C ILE A 577 22.31 32.55 2.08
N LEU A 578 21.70 33.08 3.14
CA LEU A 578 22.22 32.97 4.50
C LEU A 578 22.40 31.52 4.93
N ASN A 579 21.40 30.67 4.68
CA ASN A 579 21.50 29.24 4.98
C ASN A 579 22.62 28.54 4.22
N VAL A 580 22.89 28.96 2.98
CA VAL A 580 24.00 28.43 2.18
C VAL A 580 25.35 28.82 2.81
N ILE A 581 25.52 30.08 3.24
CA ILE A 581 26.74 30.49 3.94
C ILE A 581 26.92 29.69 5.23
N MET A 582 25.85 29.50 5.99
CA MET A 582 25.89 28.77 7.26
C MET A 582 26.34 27.31 7.12
N THR A 583 26.10 26.66 5.97
CA THR A 583 26.60 25.29 5.76
C THR A 583 28.12 25.15 5.78
N PHE A 584 28.86 26.24 5.57
CA PHE A 584 30.32 26.24 5.63
C PHE A 584 30.88 26.46 7.03
N LYS A 585 30.05 26.56 8.08
CA LYS A 585 30.47 26.81 9.47
C LYS A 585 31.57 25.86 9.94
N ALA A 586 31.48 24.58 9.59
CA ALA A 586 32.50 23.57 9.96
C ALA A 586 33.79 23.68 9.12
N ASN A 587 33.73 24.31 7.95
CA ASN A 587 34.84 24.42 6.98
C ASN A 587 34.92 25.84 6.36
N PRO A 588 35.27 26.89 7.13
CA PRO A 588 35.30 28.27 6.62
C PRO A 588 36.26 28.50 5.45
N TRP A 589 37.31 27.68 5.33
CA TRP A 589 38.22 27.70 4.18
C TRP A 589 37.51 27.39 2.86
N ALA A 590 36.48 26.54 2.88
CA ALA A 590 35.67 26.24 1.70
C ALA A 590 34.72 27.39 1.35
N LEU A 591 34.27 28.18 2.34
CA LEU A 591 33.54 29.43 2.11
C LEU A 591 34.42 30.47 1.39
N LYS A 592 35.68 30.60 1.81
CA LYS A 592 36.65 31.45 1.12
C LYS A 592 36.87 30.98 -0.32
N TRP A 593 37.00 29.68 -0.54
CA TRP A 593 37.13 29.11 -1.88
C TRP A 593 35.88 29.37 -2.75
N PHE A 594 34.68 29.19 -2.18
CA PHE A 594 33.39 29.50 -2.81
C PHE A 594 33.31 30.97 -3.23
N PHE A 595 33.67 31.89 -2.32
CA PHE A 595 33.74 33.32 -2.61
C PHE A 595 34.65 33.58 -3.82
N HIS A 596 35.88 33.05 -3.81
CA HIS A 596 36.82 33.26 -4.92
C HIS A 596 36.28 32.77 -6.26
N SER A 597 35.55 31.66 -6.28
CA SER A 597 34.91 31.14 -7.49
C SER A 597 33.76 32.04 -8.00
N LEU A 598 33.03 32.72 -7.11
CA LEU A 598 32.00 33.69 -7.51
C LEU A 598 32.58 35.00 -8.03
N SER A 599 33.68 35.47 -7.45
CA SER A 599 34.30 36.74 -7.83
C SER A 599 34.84 36.79 -9.26
N ASP A 600 34.97 35.65 -9.93
CA ASP A 600 35.30 35.59 -11.37
C ASP A 600 34.13 36.15 -12.24
N LYS A 601 32.95 36.37 -11.63
CA LYS A 601 31.75 36.98 -12.24
C LYS A 601 31.19 38.11 -11.35
N PRO A 602 31.72 39.34 -11.46
CA PRO A 602 31.37 40.47 -10.59
C PRO A 602 29.87 40.76 -10.46
N ASP A 603 29.12 40.74 -11.57
CA ASP A 603 27.69 41.05 -11.57
C ASP A 603 26.87 40.04 -10.74
N ILE A 604 27.29 38.78 -10.74
CA ILE A 604 26.60 37.70 -10.01
C ILE A 604 26.99 37.73 -8.54
N LEU A 605 28.26 37.99 -8.24
CA LEU A 605 28.69 38.23 -6.86
C LEU A 605 27.98 39.44 -6.26
N GLN A 606 27.78 40.52 -7.03
CA GLN A 606 27.00 41.69 -6.61
C GLN A 606 25.58 41.31 -6.23
N ALA A 607 24.87 40.63 -7.13
CA ALA A 607 23.49 40.20 -6.89
C ALA A 607 23.39 39.27 -5.68
N PHE A 608 24.35 38.37 -5.51
CA PHE A 608 24.44 37.47 -4.37
C PHE A 608 24.62 38.22 -3.05
N ILE A 609 25.54 39.20 -3.00
CA ILE A 609 25.77 40.02 -1.80
C ILE A 609 24.54 40.87 -1.47
N HIS A 610 23.90 41.47 -2.46
CA HIS A 610 22.71 42.27 -2.24
C HIS A 610 21.56 41.44 -1.67
N ALA A 611 21.30 40.26 -2.24
CA ALA A 611 20.28 39.35 -1.72
C ALA A 611 20.60 38.84 -0.30
N LEU A 612 21.88 38.62 0.03
CA LEU A 612 22.31 38.30 1.40
C LEU A 612 22.04 39.46 2.37
N LEU A 613 22.37 40.70 1.98
CA LEU A 613 22.12 41.89 2.80
C LEU A 613 20.62 42.09 3.02
N GLU A 614 19.80 41.93 1.98
CA GLU A 614 18.35 41.97 2.10
C GLU A 614 17.80 40.90 3.07
N GLU A 615 18.32 39.67 3.03
CA GLU A 615 17.93 38.58 3.94
C GLU A 615 18.31 38.92 5.39
N LEU A 616 19.55 39.36 5.62
CA LEU A 616 20.05 39.76 6.94
C LEU A 616 19.28 40.95 7.53
N HIS A 617 18.93 41.94 6.72
CA HIS A 617 18.16 43.11 7.17
C HIS A 617 16.69 42.75 7.44
N ARG A 618 16.12 41.80 6.70
CA ARG A 618 14.75 41.31 6.90
C ARG A 618 14.60 40.45 8.16
N GLU A 619 15.61 39.65 8.51
CA GLU A 619 15.61 38.81 9.72
C GLU A 619 15.65 39.63 11.03
N LYS A 620 15.87 40.96 10.97
CA LYS A 620 15.91 41.89 12.12
C LYS A 620 14.71 41.76 13.07
N HIS A 621 13.54 41.36 12.56
CA HIS A 621 12.30 41.27 13.34
C HIS A 621 12.03 39.88 13.96
N VAL A 622 12.89 38.89 13.72
CA VAL A 622 12.70 37.52 14.21
C VAL A 622 13.53 37.30 15.47
N HIS A 623 12.89 36.93 16.60
CA HIS A 623 13.57 36.67 17.88
C HIS A 623 14.67 35.59 17.83
N THR A 624 14.73 34.78 16.77
CA THR A 624 15.77 33.77 16.52
C THR A 624 17.08 34.37 16.00
N TYR A 625 17.07 35.52 15.31
CA TYR A 625 18.27 36.11 14.72
C TYR A 625 19.33 36.48 15.76
N ARG A 626 18.91 37.08 16.89
CA ARG A 626 19.79 37.41 18.03
C ARG A 626 20.20 36.20 18.87
N LYS A 627 19.62 35.01 18.63
CA LYS A 627 19.97 33.76 19.33
C LYS A 627 21.03 32.93 18.59
N ARG A 628 21.51 33.40 17.43
CA ARG A 628 22.58 32.75 16.67
C ARG A 628 23.87 32.69 17.49
N GLU A 629 24.67 31.67 17.25
CA GLU A 629 25.95 31.49 17.94
C GLU A 629 26.99 32.52 17.47
N VAL A 630 27.96 32.84 18.31
CA VAL A 630 29.09 33.73 17.98
C VAL A 630 29.81 33.28 16.70
N SER A 631 29.98 31.97 16.54
CA SER A 631 30.61 31.36 15.37
C SER A 631 29.87 31.65 14.06
N GLU A 632 28.54 31.79 14.10
CA GLU A 632 27.71 32.08 12.92
C GLU A 632 27.81 33.54 12.51
N HIS A 633 27.80 34.46 13.48
CA HIS A 633 28.04 35.88 13.22
C HIS A 633 29.45 36.12 12.68
N THR A 634 30.44 35.38 13.19
CA THR A 634 31.82 35.43 12.71
C THR A 634 31.91 34.95 11.26
N LEU A 635 31.21 33.88 10.89
CA LEU A 635 31.20 33.35 9.52
C LEU A 635 30.57 34.31 8.50
N ILE A 636 29.48 35.01 8.88
CA ILE A 636 28.89 36.07 8.05
C ILE A 636 29.92 37.19 7.86
N ALA A 637 30.56 37.62 8.94
CA ALA A 637 31.59 38.65 8.91
C ALA A 637 32.78 38.25 8.02
N ASP A 638 33.24 37.00 8.09
CA ASP A 638 34.30 36.45 7.23
C ASP A 638 33.95 36.60 5.75
N PHE A 639 32.70 36.30 5.36
CA PHE A 639 32.27 36.42 3.96
C PHE A 639 32.37 37.86 3.43
N PHE A 640 31.84 38.83 4.19
CA PHE A 640 31.96 40.24 3.85
C PHE A 640 33.40 40.74 3.94
N PHE A 641 34.18 40.22 4.88
CA PHE A 641 35.60 40.53 5.01
C PHE A 641 36.38 40.05 3.78
N PHE A 642 36.12 38.85 3.25
CA PHE A 642 36.73 38.38 2.00
C PHE A 642 36.42 39.31 0.83
N TYR A 643 35.17 39.78 0.72
CA TYR A 643 34.77 40.77 -0.28
C TYR A 643 35.53 42.09 -0.13
N LEU A 644 35.59 42.63 1.09
CA LEU A 644 36.27 43.89 1.36
C LEU A 644 37.80 43.77 1.30
N LEU A 645 38.39 42.59 1.46
CA LEU A 645 39.83 42.42 1.24
C LEU A 645 40.17 42.21 -0.24
N ASP A 646 39.20 41.90 -1.09
CA ASP A 646 39.44 41.62 -2.50
C ASP A 646 39.77 42.89 -3.29
N ASN A 647 40.98 42.95 -3.84
CA ASN A 647 41.52 44.11 -4.55
C ASN A 647 41.51 43.93 -6.08
N ARG A 648 40.77 42.94 -6.61
CA ARG A 648 40.64 42.76 -8.05
C ARG A 648 39.93 43.97 -8.69
N PRO A 649 40.48 44.57 -9.75
CA PRO A 649 39.89 45.76 -10.40
C PRO A 649 38.45 45.57 -10.89
N LEU A 650 38.09 44.34 -11.23
CA LEU A 650 36.76 43.93 -11.68
C LEU A 650 35.64 44.19 -10.66
N LEU A 651 35.97 44.37 -9.37
CA LEU A 651 35.00 44.61 -8.30
C LEU A 651 34.82 46.11 -7.97
N PHE A 652 35.66 47.01 -8.51
CA PHE A 652 35.66 48.42 -8.12
C PHE A 652 34.35 49.16 -8.45
N SER A 653 33.72 48.86 -9.59
CA SER A 653 32.44 49.47 -9.99
C SER A 653 31.27 49.09 -9.09
N VAL A 654 31.36 47.93 -8.44
CA VAL A 654 30.32 47.33 -7.61
C VAL A 654 30.48 47.71 -6.13
N ASN A 655 31.74 47.95 -5.69
CA ASN A 655 32.08 48.25 -4.31
C ASN A 655 31.30 49.44 -3.73
N HIS A 656 31.13 50.53 -4.49
CA HIS A 656 30.47 51.73 -3.97
C HIS A 656 29.05 51.48 -3.49
N GLN A 657 28.23 50.74 -4.25
CA GLN A 657 26.83 50.49 -3.89
C GLN A 657 26.71 49.62 -2.63
N ILE A 658 27.55 48.58 -2.52
CA ILE A 658 27.54 47.67 -1.37
C ILE A 658 28.07 48.36 -0.11
N LEU A 659 29.13 49.18 -0.23
CA LEU A 659 29.66 49.97 0.87
C LEU A 659 28.64 50.99 1.39
N ASP A 660 27.92 51.65 0.49
CA ASP A 660 26.85 52.60 0.86
C ASP A 660 25.70 51.88 1.58
N ASP A 661 25.26 50.72 1.08
CA ASP A 661 24.21 49.92 1.73
C ASP A 661 24.62 49.44 3.13
N LEU A 662 25.81 48.86 3.26
CA LEU A 662 26.40 48.47 4.54
C LEU A 662 26.49 49.65 5.52
N LEU A 663 26.94 50.81 5.05
CA LEU A 663 27.08 52.00 5.88
C LEU A 663 25.72 52.53 6.33
N ASN A 664 24.72 52.54 5.45
CA ASN A 664 23.37 53.03 5.74
C ASN A 664 22.67 52.16 6.81
N HIS A 665 22.90 50.85 6.79
CA HIS A 665 22.28 49.89 7.71
C HIS A 665 23.20 49.47 8.89
N TRP A 666 24.31 50.17 9.11
CA TRP A 666 25.25 49.85 10.20
C TRP A 666 24.65 50.11 11.59
N ASN A 667 24.48 49.05 12.38
CA ASN A 667 23.97 49.02 13.75
C ASN A 667 24.41 47.71 14.46
N GLU A 668 25.58 47.75 15.11
CA GLU A 668 26.18 46.57 15.78
C GLU A 668 25.27 45.93 16.86
N PRO A 669 24.53 46.69 17.70
CA PRO A 669 23.59 46.11 18.65
C PRO A 669 22.47 45.28 18.02
N ASP A 670 21.98 45.69 16.85
CA ASP A 670 20.94 44.97 16.13
C ASP A 670 21.50 43.85 15.23
N PHE A 671 22.74 43.98 14.77
CA PHE A 671 23.39 43.07 13.84
C PHE A 671 24.80 42.67 14.32
N PRO A 672 24.93 41.65 15.19
CA PRO A 672 26.22 41.29 15.80
C PRO A 672 27.34 40.93 14.82
N TRP A 673 27.03 40.43 13.61
CA TRP A 673 28.05 40.16 12.59
C TRP A 673 28.78 41.43 12.12
N GLN A 674 28.16 42.60 12.21
CA GLN A 674 28.79 43.88 11.84
C GLN A 674 29.95 44.22 12.80
N TYR A 675 29.79 43.94 14.10
CA TYR A 675 30.87 44.08 15.08
C TYR A 675 32.09 43.25 14.69
N TYR A 676 31.89 41.96 14.38
CA TYR A 676 32.98 41.07 13.97
C TYR A 676 33.63 41.52 12.65
N LEU A 677 32.82 41.98 11.68
CA LEU A 677 33.32 42.52 10.42
C LEU A 677 34.20 43.75 10.67
N ARG A 678 33.79 44.67 11.53
CA ARG A 678 34.62 45.83 11.90
C ARG A 678 35.92 45.38 12.55
N CYS A 679 35.87 44.43 13.50
CA CYS A 679 37.08 43.92 14.16
C CYS A 679 38.07 43.33 13.14
N PHE A 680 37.59 42.55 12.17
CA PHE A 680 38.43 42.03 11.09
C PHE A 680 39.04 43.15 10.23
N LEU A 681 38.25 44.12 9.80
CA LEU A 681 38.76 45.25 9.02
C LEU A 681 39.81 46.07 9.78
N GLN A 682 39.65 46.22 11.10
CA GLN A 682 40.63 46.91 11.96
C GLN A 682 41.96 46.14 12.04
N GLN A 683 41.89 44.82 12.13
CA GLN A 683 43.09 43.97 12.16
C GLN A 683 43.91 44.07 10.87
N TYR A 684 43.24 44.24 9.72
CA TYR A 684 43.86 44.27 8.39
C TYR A 684 43.84 45.67 7.74
N GLU A 685 43.76 46.74 8.54
CA GLU A 685 43.58 48.12 8.05
C GLU A 685 44.66 48.56 7.02
N LEU A 686 45.89 48.05 7.17
CA LEU A 686 47.01 48.35 6.27
C LEU A 686 46.85 47.72 4.87
N GLU A 687 46.08 46.64 4.75
CA GLU A 687 45.84 45.91 3.51
C GLU A 687 44.62 46.45 2.73
N LEU A 688 43.85 47.35 3.33
CA LEU A 688 42.65 47.94 2.74
C LEU A 688 42.96 49.05 1.74
N MET A 689 42.22 49.04 0.64
CA MET A 689 42.20 50.13 -0.35
C MET A 689 41.64 51.43 0.26
N PRO A 690 42.00 52.61 -0.28
CA PRO A 690 41.65 53.91 0.34
C PRO A 690 40.15 54.13 0.58
N ASP A 691 39.30 53.69 -0.34
CA ASP A 691 37.83 53.72 -0.24
C ASP A 691 37.32 52.86 0.93
N LYS A 692 37.89 51.67 1.12
CA LYS A 692 37.54 50.74 2.20
C LYS A 692 38.07 51.18 3.56
N ARG A 693 39.24 51.85 3.60
CA ARG A 693 39.74 52.54 4.80
C ARG A 693 38.81 53.68 5.22
N ARG A 694 38.36 54.49 4.26
CA ARG A 694 37.36 55.54 4.53
C ARG A 694 36.05 54.95 5.05
N PHE A 695 35.59 53.83 4.50
CA PHE A 695 34.43 53.11 5.05
C PHE A 695 34.66 52.68 6.52
N LEU A 696 35.83 52.11 6.83
CA LEU A 696 36.20 51.72 8.20
C LEU A 696 36.19 52.92 9.18
N GLU A 697 36.68 54.08 8.77
CA GLU A 697 36.63 55.31 9.56
C GLU A 697 35.18 55.74 9.85
N LEU A 698 34.31 55.69 8.83
CA LEU A 698 32.90 56.09 8.97
C LEU A 698 32.11 55.16 9.90
N ILE A 699 32.31 53.84 9.82
CA ILE A 699 31.66 52.89 10.74
C ILE A 699 32.21 52.98 12.17
N ARG A 700 33.50 53.34 12.35
CA ARG A 700 34.07 53.62 13.68
C ARG A 700 33.31 54.77 14.36
N MET A 701 33.05 55.86 13.63
CA MET A 701 32.29 56.99 14.15
C MET A 701 30.86 56.57 14.57
N LYS A 702 30.14 55.84 13.72
CA LYS A 702 28.79 55.34 14.04
C LYS A 702 28.74 54.38 15.22
N SER A 703 29.79 53.59 15.43
CA SER A 703 29.83 52.58 16.51
C SER A 703 30.17 53.20 17.87
N VAL A 704 30.86 54.35 17.89
CA VAL A 704 31.13 55.13 19.11
C VAL A 704 29.86 55.83 19.61
N ASP A 705 29.00 56.30 18.70
CA ASP A 705 27.72 56.96 19.03
C ASP A 705 26.64 55.98 19.54
N ALA A 706 26.81 54.67 19.36
CA ALA A 706 25.87 53.63 19.80
C ALA A 706 26.10 53.13 21.23
N CYS A 707 27.14 53.60 21.92
CA CYS A 707 27.43 53.24 23.31
C CYS A 707 26.72 54.24 24.25
N PRO A 708 25.78 53.82 25.12
CA PRO A 708 25.29 54.72 26.15
C PRO A 708 26.46 55.06 27.08
N SER A 709 26.60 56.35 27.36
CA SER A 709 27.56 56.94 28.30
C SER A 709 27.29 56.47 29.74
N SER A 710 27.53 55.19 30.03
CA SER A 710 27.54 54.61 31.37
C SER A 710 28.50 53.43 31.47
N CYS A 711 29.74 53.62 31.03
CA CYS A 711 30.88 52.81 31.46
C CYS A 711 32.15 53.68 31.62
N SER A 712 32.01 54.78 32.34
CA SER A 712 33.14 55.44 33.01
C SER A 712 33.08 55.11 34.50
N LYS A 713 33.61 53.94 34.87
CA LYS A 713 34.18 53.58 36.19
C LYS A 713 34.26 52.06 36.31
N THR A 714 35.42 51.51 36.01
CA THR A 714 36.19 50.50 36.80
C THR A 714 37.21 49.79 35.90
N ALA A 715 38.28 50.50 35.55
CA ALA A 715 39.50 49.88 35.05
C ALA A 715 40.70 50.54 35.74
N SER A 716 40.80 50.27 37.04
CA SER A 716 42.01 50.45 37.83
C SER A 716 42.02 49.34 38.88
N ASN A 717 42.60 48.19 38.51
CA ASN A 717 43.42 47.31 39.36
C ASN A 717 43.50 45.91 38.74
N GLY A 718 44.73 45.45 38.48
CA GLY A 718 44.98 44.02 38.24
C GLY A 718 46.09 43.71 37.23
N ILE A 719 47.32 44.11 37.54
CA ILE A 719 48.55 43.61 36.90
C ILE A 719 48.85 42.20 37.45
N ARG A 720 48.83 41.17 36.61
CA ARG A 720 49.91 40.17 36.38
C ARG A 720 49.49 39.11 35.39
#